data_AF-A0A2E0UYJ0-F1
#
_entry.id   AF-A0A2E0UYJ0-F1
#
_cell.length_a   1.000
_cell.length_b   1.000
_cell.length_c   1.000
_cell.angle_alpha   90.00
_cell.angle_beta   90.00
_cell.angle_gamma   90.00
#
_symmetry.space_group_name_H-M   'P 1'
#
loop_
_entity.id
_entity.type
_entity.pdbx_description
1 polymer ?
#
loop_
_entity_poly.entity_id
_entity_poly.type
_entity_poly.pdbx_seq_one_letter_code
_entity_poly.pdbx_strand_id
1 'polypeptide(L)'
;MKFKDASPEKINRKKTLSWFWSRWYVQAIMYVMIFVAGAVVYRSGIVQPFTSQIKAVLQGRVSVLSIPQGLSEPINDAVENLTDEIRLYLDNDLPTIYIDIGFEEYQELLEKRNEALDLGILVSADDDFVPASIRFQDGQPLDVEMRLKGDWTDHLLGDKWSFRIKIKEDGAVFGAKEFNIQTPETRNYIWEWAFHQNLISEGVLTTRYDFTNVVLNGKLLGIYGVEDAFTAEMMESQERRQGVLLRFDEDILWDTRADFWEIGTTNDSSILQSNTYESSIISIFKASKIAENPVLSAEAETASNLLAAFQRGERSASEVFDVELMGRFFALSDLWAGCHGLYWHNYRFYYNPVTTLLEPVAYDNEPFWTCPTENSIIGKMVESGLFDDPEIRAAYVHEVERIANKNYIDQVRLDMEQEIEIYQNALKLEYGEQDLGVSWDKLVNRAEILMQELHPAHPVRANYQIVNRNGQSSLVLDITNMMLLPAELVSVKVGDQEIRLNTGNWDIPMVIDPEGWVYTPTQFELPIEYIENTTTPEIEVSVVVRLKGSSELMRVATIGSNNPTAQKIGPLPQIPSVDEVLKSYPFLRLQNPQGKLFIVESGNWLVSGDLVLPYGYDLIISPGASLRFEQGAVMLVNGSVQIKGTSNSPVVITSQDPALGWGGMVVLNANNDSTWTYAIVENTTGIEREGWILTGGITFYRSNITLDHVFIGNNQTEDAINVIHSEFHFLNSEFANTFADAFDSDFSAGEIVNCDFHDIAGDAVDVSGTKASVENTRLVSIVDKAISVGEVSNILVKNVSIDQVGIGIASKDRSTVVVEGSEINNASFAALAAYIKKPVYGPASIEAADIQLNNNKQNAIAQTDNVILLWDELVETVSMDVDLLYDQQILGN
;
A
#
# COMPACT_ATOMS: atom_id res chain seq x y z
N MET A 1 1.42 -18.60 26.59
CA MET A 1 0.99 -19.10 27.92
C MET A 1 0.00 -18.09 28.48
N LYS A 2 -1.24 -18.48 28.83
CA LYS A 2 -2.27 -17.55 29.33
C LYS A 2 -1.97 -17.15 30.77
N PHE A 3 -1.63 -15.88 31.00
CA PHE A 3 -1.58 -15.30 32.35
C PHE A 3 -2.97 -14.78 32.74
N LYS A 4 -3.38 -15.14 33.96
CA LYS A 4 -4.63 -14.71 34.61
C LYS A 4 -4.41 -13.37 35.28
N ASP A 5 -5.36 -12.47 35.07
CA ASP A 5 -5.55 -11.22 35.81
C ASP A 5 -5.53 -11.43 37.33
N ALA A 6 -4.75 -10.60 38.02
CA ALA A 6 -4.90 -10.34 39.44
C ALA A 6 -4.87 -8.82 39.68
N SER A 7 -6.02 -8.27 40.04
CA SER A 7 -6.19 -6.88 40.49
C SER A 7 -5.39 -6.60 41.78
N PRO A 8 -4.86 -5.38 42.00
CA PRO A 8 -4.08 -5.08 43.19
C PRO A 8 -4.98 -4.76 44.39
N GLU A 9 -4.98 -5.64 45.41
CA GLU A 9 -5.48 -5.32 46.75
C GLU A 9 -4.44 -4.49 47.52
N LYS A 10 -4.87 -3.33 48.03
CA LYS A 10 -4.09 -2.48 48.96
C LYS A 10 -3.81 -3.23 50.27
N ILE A 11 -2.57 -3.69 50.44
CA ILE A 11 -2.12 -4.28 51.72
C ILE A 11 -1.68 -3.18 52.69
N ASN A 12 -2.41 -3.12 53.79
CA ASN A 12 -2.18 -2.24 54.92
C ASN A 12 -0.98 -2.74 55.76
N ARG A 13 0.07 -1.91 55.89
CA ARG A 13 1.31 -2.21 56.64
C ARG A 13 1.02 -2.56 58.11
N LYS A 14 1.22 -3.82 58.51
CA LYS A 14 1.43 -4.20 59.91
C LYS A 14 2.92 -4.14 60.24
N LYS A 15 3.27 -3.26 61.19
CA LYS A 15 4.58 -3.22 61.86
C LYS A 15 4.80 -4.50 62.67
N THR A 16 5.81 -5.31 62.34
CA THR A 16 6.50 -6.20 63.30
C THR A 16 7.88 -6.65 62.79
N LEU A 17 8.80 -6.91 63.73
CA LEU A 17 10.17 -7.46 63.65
C LEU A 17 11.35 -6.55 63.23
N SER A 18 11.20 -5.60 62.31
CA SER A 18 12.32 -4.74 61.86
C SER A 18 12.90 -3.80 62.95
N TRP A 19 12.10 -3.42 63.95
CA TRP A 19 12.49 -2.44 64.99
C TRP A 19 13.53 -2.96 66.01
N PHE A 20 13.72 -4.28 66.12
CA PHE A 20 14.68 -4.86 67.06
C PHE A 20 16.10 -4.99 66.47
N TRP A 21 16.20 -5.14 65.14
CA TRP A 21 17.46 -5.35 64.41
C TRP A 21 18.16 -4.05 63.98
N SER A 22 17.46 -2.92 64.00
CA SER A 22 18.00 -1.60 63.59
C SER A 22 18.78 -0.87 64.68
N ARG A 23 18.99 -1.48 65.85
CA ARG A 23 19.76 -0.87 66.93
C ARG A 23 21.26 -1.14 66.71
N TRP A 24 22.03 -0.08 66.54
CA TRP A 24 23.47 -0.11 66.24
C TRP A 24 24.29 -1.03 67.16
N TYR A 25 23.88 -1.20 68.43
CA TYR A 25 24.58 -2.09 69.36
C TYR A 25 24.35 -3.59 69.08
N VAL A 26 23.24 -3.98 68.44
CA VAL A 26 22.97 -5.38 68.03
C VAL A 26 23.86 -5.73 66.84
N GLN A 27 23.97 -4.81 65.87
CA GLN A 27 24.88 -4.94 64.74
C GLN A 27 26.34 -4.96 65.21
N ALA A 28 26.72 -4.08 66.15
CA ALA A 28 28.07 -4.07 66.74
C ALA A 28 28.41 -5.39 67.47
N ILE A 29 27.48 -5.97 68.22
CA ILE A 29 27.68 -7.28 68.86
C ILE A 29 27.85 -8.38 67.81
N MET A 30 27.09 -8.33 66.71
CA MET A 30 27.21 -9.27 65.61
C MET A 30 28.58 -9.16 64.91
N TYR A 31 29.03 -7.93 64.61
CA TYR A 31 30.36 -7.70 64.03
C TYR A 31 31.49 -8.13 64.98
N VAL A 32 31.34 -7.92 66.29
CA VAL A 32 32.30 -8.43 67.28
C VAL A 32 32.27 -9.95 67.33
N MET A 33 31.11 -10.60 67.23
CA MET A 33 31.03 -12.07 67.17
C MET A 33 31.64 -12.63 65.88
N ILE A 34 31.42 -11.99 64.73
CA ILE A 34 32.02 -12.37 63.44
C ILE A 34 33.53 -12.15 63.48
N PHE A 35 33.99 -11.03 64.04
CA PHE A 35 35.42 -10.73 64.21
C PHE A 35 36.10 -11.68 65.19
N VAL A 36 35.45 -12.03 66.30
CA VAL A 36 35.96 -13.02 67.27
C VAL A 36 35.94 -14.42 66.67
N ALA A 37 34.92 -14.80 65.90
CA ALA A 37 34.90 -16.07 65.17
C ALA A 37 36.03 -16.14 64.14
N GLY A 38 36.24 -15.07 63.35
CA GLY A 38 37.35 -14.96 62.40
C GLY A 38 38.73 -14.98 63.09
N ALA A 39 38.87 -14.28 64.22
CA ALA A 39 40.10 -14.28 65.02
C ALA A 39 40.37 -15.63 65.69
N VAL A 40 39.33 -16.37 66.11
CA VAL A 40 39.45 -17.73 66.63
C VAL A 40 39.85 -18.71 65.53
N VAL A 41 39.30 -18.58 64.31
CA VAL A 41 39.68 -19.38 63.13
C VAL A 41 41.12 -19.10 62.67
N TYR A 42 41.54 -17.83 62.72
CA TYR A 42 42.92 -17.43 62.40
C TYR A 42 43.92 -17.91 63.46
N ARG A 43 43.56 -17.83 64.76
CA ARG A 43 44.45 -18.19 65.88
C ARG A 43 44.46 -19.69 66.21
N SER A 44 43.48 -20.47 65.76
CA SER A 44 43.42 -21.93 65.92
C SER A 44 44.24 -22.70 64.87
N GLY A 45 44.87 -22.01 63.92
CA GLY A 45 45.74 -22.63 62.91
C GLY A 45 45.00 -23.41 61.82
N ILE A 46 43.68 -23.24 61.68
CA ILE A 46 42.83 -23.92 60.68
C ILE A 46 43.13 -23.44 59.23
N VAL A 47 43.91 -22.38 59.05
CA VAL A 47 44.24 -21.82 57.73
C VAL A 47 45.51 -22.46 57.10
N GLN A 48 46.34 -23.17 57.87
CA GLN A 48 47.52 -23.86 57.29
C GLN A 48 47.26 -25.21 56.57
N PRO A 49 46.19 -25.99 56.82
CA PRO A 49 45.92 -27.20 56.03
C PRO A 49 45.36 -26.91 54.62
N PHE A 50 44.74 -25.75 54.39
CA PHE A 50 43.98 -25.47 53.17
C PHE A 50 44.90 -25.30 51.93
N THR A 51 46.05 -24.65 52.09
CA THR A 51 47.03 -24.50 50.99
C THR A 51 47.73 -25.81 50.63
N SER A 52 47.87 -26.74 51.58
CA SER A 52 48.44 -28.08 51.32
C SER A 52 47.45 -29.02 50.63
N GLN A 53 46.14 -28.85 50.87
CA GLN A 53 45.08 -29.61 50.20
C GLN A 53 44.82 -29.11 48.77
N ILE A 54 44.86 -27.80 48.52
CA ILE A 54 44.81 -27.22 47.18
C ILE A 54 45.96 -27.75 46.30
N LYS A 55 47.17 -27.86 46.85
CA LYS A 55 48.33 -28.44 46.14
C LYS A 55 48.23 -29.95 45.88
N ALA A 56 47.43 -30.68 46.67
CA ALA A 56 47.19 -32.12 46.52
C ALA A 56 46.06 -32.43 45.53
N VAL A 57 45.05 -31.55 45.43
CA VAL A 57 44.01 -31.58 44.39
C VAL A 57 44.62 -31.28 43.01
N LEU A 58 45.53 -30.30 42.93
CA LEU A 58 46.34 -29.95 41.74
C LEU A 58 47.24 -31.10 41.22
N GLN A 59 47.43 -32.20 41.97
CA GLN A 59 48.27 -33.35 41.58
C GLN A 59 47.47 -34.65 41.39
N GLY A 60 46.13 -34.61 41.41
CA GLY A 60 45.28 -35.76 41.11
C GLY A 60 45.35 -36.91 42.13
N ARG A 61 45.65 -36.65 43.41
CA ARG A 61 45.90 -37.69 44.42
C ARG A 61 45.03 -37.59 45.68
N VAL A 62 43.70 -37.46 45.56
CA VAL A 62 42.77 -37.81 46.67
C VAL A 62 41.45 -38.34 46.12
N SER A 63 40.97 -39.47 46.66
CA SER A 63 39.58 -39.93 46.52
C SER A 63 38.71 -39.31 47.61
N VAL A 64 37.55 -38.78 47.21
CA VAL A 64 36.55 -38.14 48.07
C VAL A 64 35.89 -39.19 48.98
N LEU A 65 36.49 -39.51 50.12
CA LEU A 65 35.90 -40.38 51.13
C LEU A 65 36.22 -39.87 52.54
N SER A 66 35.57 -38.77 52.95
CA SER A 66 35.17 -38.46 54.34
C SER A 66 34.65 -37.02 54.49
N ILE A 67 33.45 -36.74 54.00
CA ILE A 67 32.70 -35.51 54.34
C ILE A 67 31.31 -35.92 54.85
N PRO A 68 30.79 -35.33 55.96
CA PRO A 68 29.45 -35.63 56.46
C PRO A 68 28.36 -35.32 55.41
N GLN A 69 27.38 -36.22 55.25
CA GLN A 69 26.35 -36.21 54.18
C GLN A 69 25.48 -34.94 54.06
N GLY A 70 25.57 -33.97 54.98
CA GLY A 70 24.82 -32.71 54.94
C GLY A 70 25.59 -31.49 54.43
N LEU A 71 26.89 -31.64 54.14
CA LEU A 71 27.77 -30.55 53.65
C LEU A 71 28.43 -30.88 52.30
N SER A 72 28.17 -32.06 51.73
CA SER A 72 28.82 -32.51 50.50
C SER A 72 28.34 -31.77 49.26
N GLU A 73 27.05 -31.46 49.13
CA GLU A 73 26.51 -30.71 47.98
C GLU A 73 27.05 -29.27 47.93
N PRO A 74 26.90 -28.43 48.96
CA PRO A 74 27.35 -27.03 48.89
C PRO A 74 28.86 -26.88 48.71
N ILE A 75 29.65 -27.84 49.24
CA ILE A 75 31.10 -27.84 49.09
C ILE A 75 31.50 -28.35 47.70
N ASN A 76 30.81 -29.34 47.14
CA ASN A 76 31.04 -29.78 45.77
C ASN A 76 30.67 -28.68 44.78
N ASP A 77 29.52 -28.03 44.96
CA ASP A 77 29.10 -26.88 44.14
C ASP A 77 30.12 -25.74 44.25
N ALA A 78 30.62 -25.44 45.46
CA ALA A 78 31.64 -24.40 45.64
C ALA A 78 33.00 -24.78 45.02
N VAL A 79 33.37 -26.07 45.02
CA VAL A 79 34.60 -26.56 44.39
C VAL A 79 34.47 -26.61 42.87
N GLU A 80 33.30 -27.00 42.36
CA GLU A 80 32.97 -27.03 40.92
C GLU A 80 32.96 -25.60 40.36
N ASN A 81 32.22 -24.69 40.99
CA ASN A 81 32.22 -23.26 40.64
C ASN A 81 33.63 -22.65 40.67
N LEU A 82 34.45 -22.97 41.68
CA LEU A 82 35.83 -22.48 41.76
C LEU A 82 36.74 -23.13 40.70
N THR A 83 36.48 -24.38 40.33
CA THR A 83 37.26 -25.09 39.30
C THR A 83 36.92 -24.56 37.91
N ASP A 84 35.65 -24.26 37.65
CA ASP A 84 35.19 -23.67 36.39
C ASP A 84 35.63 -22.21 36.29
N GLU A 85 35.63 -21.45 37.40
CA GLU A 85 36.20 -20.11 37.49
C GLU A 85 37.71 -20.10 37.17
N ILE A 86 38.46 -21.07 37.70
CA ILE A 86 39.90 -21.22 37.42
C ILE A 86 40.15 -21.66 35.96
N ARG A 87 39.31 -22.53 35.40
CA ARG A 87 39.42 -22.98 33.99
C ARG A 87 39.17 -21.84 33.01
N LEU A 88 38.11 -21.07 33.21
CA LEU A 88 37.78 -19.93 32.37
C LEU A 88 38.90 -18.88 32.41
N TYR A 89 39.56 -18.73 33.56
CA TYR A 89 40.64 -17.77 33.76
C TYR A 89 42.01 -18.22 33.21
N LEU A 90 42.29 -19.53 33.14
CA LEU A 90 43.63 -20.04 32.78
C LEU A 90 43.75 -20.67 31.39
N ASP A 91 42.65 -21.13 30.77
CA ASP A 91 42.69 -22.05 29.62
C ASP A 91 41.80 -21.63 28.42
N ASN A 92 41.38 -20.36 28.28
CA ASN A 92 40.48 -19.93 27.19
C ASN A 92 41.07 -18.98 26.13
N ASP A 93 42.37 -18.69 26.19
CA ASP A 93 43.12 -17.84 25.24
C ASP A 93 42.58 -16.40 25.03
N LEU A 94 41.60 -15.95 25.83
CA LEU A 94 41.07 -14.59 25.76
C LEU A 94 41.85 -13.61 26.65
N PRO A 95 42.01 -12.35 26.21
CA PRO A 95 42.52 -11.29 27.08
C PRO A 95 41.57 -11.03 28.26
N THR A 96 42.08 -10.49 29.36
CA THR A 96 41.29 -10.21 30.58
C THR A 96 41.31 -8.73 30.94
N ILE A 97 40.14 -8.16 31.24
CA ILE A 97 39.96 -6.85 31.86
C ILE A 97 39.63 -7.05 33.34
N TYR A 98 40.42 -6.42 34.21
CA TYR A 98 40.09 -6.26 35.63
C TYR A 98 39.51 -4.87 35.84
N ILE A 99 38.37 -4.79 36.52
CA ILE A 99 37.66 -3.56 36.84
C ILE A 99 37.55 -3.46 38.35
N ASP A 100 38.05 -2.35 38.90
CA ASP A 100 37.93 -2.00 40.30
C ASP A 100 37.05 -0.75 40.43
N ILE A 101 35.90 -0.88 41.09
CA ILE A 101 34.93 0.18 41.32
C ILE A 101 34.68 0.34 42.82
N GLY A 102 34.66 1.60 43.28
CA GLY A 102 34.37 1.92 44.67
C GLY A 102 32.95 1.52 45.09
N PHE A 103 32.73 1.37 46.39
CA PHE A 103 31.44 0.91 46.90
C PHE A 103 30.31 1.91 46.61
N GLU A 104 30.57 3.20 46.76
CA GLU A 104 29.58 4.26 46.53
C GLU A 104 29.19 4.30 45.04
N GLU A 105 30.18 4.27 44.15
CA GLU A 105 30.00 4.23 42.69
C GLU A 105 29.26 2.97 42.23
N TYR A 106 29.55 1.81 42.83
CA TYR A 106 28.83 0.58 42.53
C TYR A 106 27.36 0.65 42.99
N GLN A 107 27.06 1.33 44.11
CA GLN A 107 25.67 1.56 44.53
C GLN A 107 24.94 2.49 43.57
N GLU A 108 25.58 3.52 43.05
CA GLU A 108 24.98 4.42 42.04
C GLU A 108 24.59 3.65 40.77
N LEU A 109 25.49 2.80 40.24
CA LEU A 109 25.15 1.93 39.11
C LEU A 109 24.03 0.94 39.44
N LEU A 110 23.98 0.40 40.66
CA LEU A 110 22.93 -0.51 41.09
C LEU A 110 21.57 0.20 41.20
N GLU A 111 21.54 1.44 41.69
CA GLU A 111 20.33 2.27 41.73
C GLU A 111 19.81 2.53 40.31
N LYS A 112 20.68 2.96 39.40
CA LYS A 112 20.33 3.17 37.98
C LYS A 112 19.83 1.89 37.31
N ARG A 113 20.45 0.75 37.62
CA ARG A 113 19.99 -0.56 37.13
C ARG A 113 18.58 -0.88 37.61
N ASN A 114 18.30 -0.69 38.90
CA ASN A 114 16.99 -1.02 39.46
C ASN A 114 15.91 -0.10 38.89
N GLU A 115 16.22 1.18 38.68
CA GLU A 115 15.35 2.12 37.96
C GLU A 115 15.03 1.60 36.55
N ALA A 116 16.05 1.21 35.78
CA ALA A 116 15.85 0.68 34.43
C ALA A 116 15.02 -0.62 34.41
N LEU A 117 15.22 -1.52 35.38
CA LEU A 117 14.44 -2.76 35.49
C LEU A 117 12.98 -2.51 35.89
N ASP A 118 12.73 -1.48 36.70
CA ASP A 118 11.38 -1.08 37.09
C ASP A 118 10.63 -0.41 35.92
N LEU A 119 11.33 0.39 35.11
CA LEU A 119 10.79 1.05 33.90
C LEU A 119 10.69 0.11 32.69
N GLY A 120 11.54 -0.92 32.63
CA GLY A 120 11.68 -1.84 31.49
C GLY A 120 12.69 -1.38 30.42
N ILE A 121 13.21 -0.15 30.52
CA ILE A 121 14.17 0.47 29.59
C ILE A 121 15.24 1.26 30.37
N LEU A 122 16.47 1.30 29.87
CA LEU A 122 17.57 2.09 30.42
C LEU A 122 17.65 3.46 29.73
N VAL A 123 17.22 4.52 30.42
CA VAL A 123 17.42 5.91 29.96
C VAL A 123 18.78 6.40 30.45
N SER A 124 19.73 6.56 29.52
CA SER A 124 21.11 6.95 29.84
C SER A 124 21.35 8.46 29.72
N ALA A 125 22.13 9.03 30.63
CA ALA A 125 22.58 10.42 30.61
C ALA A 125 24.09 10.54 30.86
N ASP A 126 24.68 11.71 30.56
CA ASP A 126 26.11 11.95 30.72
C ASP A 126 26.55 12.03 32.20
N ASP A 127 25.63 12.28 33.12
CA ASP A 127 25.86 12.26 34.58
C ASP A 127 25.77 10.85 35.20
N ASP A 128 25.42 9.82 34.41
CA ASP A 128 25.42 8.43 34.87
C ASP A 128 26.83 7.79 34.94
N PHE A 129 27.89 8.52 34.55
CA PHE A 129 29.26 8.01 34.59
C PHE A 129 29.85 8.06 36.00
N VAL A 130 30.35 6.92 36.47
CA VAL A 130 31.03 6.79 37.76
C VAL A 130 32.52 6.51 37.58
N PRO A 131 33.40 7.01 38.46
CA PRO A 131 34.83 6.72 38.39
C PRO A 131 35.13 5.25 38.73
N ALA A 132 36.06 4.65 37.98
CA ALA A 132 36.59 3.31 38.24
C ALA A 132 38.05 3.21 37.77
N SER A 133 38.70 2.09 38.04
CA SER A 133 40.04 1.76 37.54
C SER A 133 39.96 0.46 36.74
N ILE A 134 40.57 0.43 35.54
CA ILE A 134 40.71 -0.81 34.77
C ILE A 134 42.16 -1.22 34.64
N ARG A 135 42.42 -2.53 34.62
CA ARG A 135 43.71 -3.10 34.21
C ARG A 135 43.48 -4.07 33.07
N PHE A 136 44.18 -3.88 31.96
CA PHE A 136 44.15 -4.80 30.84
C PHE A 136 45.32 -5.79 30.94
N GLN A 137 45.03 -7.08 31.03
CA GLN A 137 46.00 -8.14 31.29
C GLN A 137 46.94 -7.78 32.47
N ASP A 138 48.26 -7.89 32.27
CA ASP A 138 49.31 -7.53 33.23
C ASP A 138 49.77 -6.07 33.10
N GLY A 139 48.98 -5.22 32.42
CA GLY A 139 49.25 -3.81 32.22
C GLY A 139 49.20 -2.98 33.51
N GLN A 140 49.48 -1.68 33.40
CA GLN A 140 49.27 -0.74 34.50
C GLN A 140 47.77 -0.42 34.65
N PRO A 141 47.28 -0.17 35.87
CA PRO A 141 45.93 0.36 36.07
C PRO A 141 45.74 1.70 35.35
N LEU A 142 44.57 1.89 34.76
CA LEU A 142 44.14 3.09 34.05
C LEU A 142 42.87 3.63 34.71
N ASP A 143 42.86 4.94 34.97
CA ASP A 143 41.69 5.62 35.49
C ASP A 143 40.63 5.77 34.39
N VAL A 144 39.40 5.37 34.70
CA VAL A 144 38.26 5.40 33.78
C VAL A 144 37.03 6.03 34.41
N GLU A 145 36.08 6.34 33.55
CA GLU A 145 34.67 6.53 33.86
C GLU A 145 33.87 5.44 33.18
N MET A 146 32.89 4.88 33.89
CA MET A 146 32.02 3.85 33.32
C MET A 146 30.56 4.09 33.69
N ARG A 147 29.65 3.65 32.82
CA ARG A 147 28.20 3.64 33.06
C ARG A 147 27.56 2.38 32.51
N LEU A 148 26.33 2.09 32.90
CA LEU A 148 25.54 1.03 32.27
C LEU A 148 25.31 1.33 30.78
N LYS A 149 25.23 0.28 29.96
CA LYS A 149 24.96 0.35 28.52
C LYS A 149 23.77 -0.52 28.14
N GLY A 150 23.08 -0.09 27.08
CA GLY A 150 21.93 -0.75 26.48
C GLY A 150 20.73 0.19 26.51
N ASP A 151 19.75 -0.06 25.67
CA ASP A 151 18.41 0.53 25.83
C ASP A 151 17.51 -0.50 26.52
N TRP A 152 17.56 -1.74 26.05
CA TRP A 152 16.83 -2.87 26.61
C TRP A 152 17.41 -3.37 27.93
N THR A 153 16.54 -3.93 28.76
CA THR A 153 16.92 -4.44 30.10
C THR A 153 17.66 -5.76 30.07
N ASP A 154 17.69 -6.46 28.94
CA ASP A 154 18.49 -7.66 28.68
C ASP A 154 19.99 -7.46 28.97
N HIS A 155 20.51 -6.27 28.68
CA HIS A 155 21.87 -5.85 29.03
C HIS A 155 22.16 -5.79 30.54
N LEU A 156 21.12 -5.81 31.38
CA LEU A 156 21.17 -5.58 32.81
C LEU A 156 20.69 -6.78 33.65
N LEU A 157 20.16 -7.82 33.01
CA LEU A 157 19.65 -9.01 33.71
C LEU A 157 20.79 -9.81 34.36
N GLY A 158 20.50 -10.41 35.52
CA GLY A 158 21.47 -11.20 36.28
C GLY A 158 22.64 -10.37 36.84
N ASP A 159 23.80 -11.01 36.95
CA ASP A 159 25.04 -10.44 37.53
C ASP A 159 26.02 -9.91 36.47
N LYS A 160 25.71 -10.07 35.17
CA LYS A 160 26.59 -9.80 34.04
C LYS A 160 26.10 -8.58 33.25
N TRP A 161 26.34 -7.40 33.81
CA TRP A 161 25.82 -6.13 33.24
C TRP A 161 26.72 -5.62 32.13
N SER A 162 26.13 -4.94 31.14
CA SER A 162 26.86 -4.27 30.08
C SER A 162 27.29 -2.86 30.49
N PHE A 163 28.50 -2.46 30.09
CA PHE A 163 29.09 -1.19 30.47
C PHE A 163 29.66 -0.45 29.26
N ARG A 164 29.56 0.88 29.29
CA ARG A 164 30.37 1.78 28.47
C ARG A 164 31.51 2.32 29.33
N ILE A 165 32.74 2.29 28.80
CA ILE A 165 33.96 2.64 29.52
C ILE A 165 34.72 3.73 28.75
N LYS A 166 35.11 4.80 29.44
CA LYS A 166 35.89 5.94 28.94
C LYS A 166 37.19 6.08 29.71
N ILE A 167 38.33 6.07 29.03
CA ILE A 167 39.65 6.24 29.66
C ILE A 167 39.98 7.74 29.81
N LYS A 168 40.36 8.18 31.02
CA LYS A 168 40.54 9.61 31.38
C LYS A 168 41.88 10.23 30.94
N GLU A 169 42.95 9.44 30.84
CA GLU A 169 44.34 9.91 30.61
C GLU A 169 45.04 9.23 29.39
N ASP A 170 46.38 9.22 29.36
CA ASP A 170 47.21 8.53 28.37
C ASP A 170 47.08 7.00 28.53
N GLY A 171 46.37 6.37 27.59
CA GLY A 171 46.17 4.92 27.56
C GLY A 171 45.18 4.52 26.47
N ALA A 172 45.13 3.22 26.17
CA ALA A 172 44.14 2.61 25.31
C ALA A 172 44.00 1.12 25.68
N VAL A 173 42.78 0.59 25.53
CA VAL A 173 42.50 -0.84 25.66
C VAL A 173 41.86 -1.29 24.35
N PHE A 174 42.33 -2.39 23.77
CA PHE A 174 41.99 -2.80 22.38
C PHE A 174 42.24 -1.70 21.33
N GLY A 175 43.21 -0.82 21.58
CA GLY A 175 43.50 0.32 20.71
C GLY A 175 42.46 1.45 20.77
N ALA A 176 41.49 1.39 21.70
CA ALA A 176 40.44 2.38 21.88
C ALA A 176 40.55 3.10 23.23
N LYS A 177 40.13 4.37 23.25
CA LYS A 177 39.96 5.17 24.49
C LYS A 177 38.56 5.09 25.07
N GLU A 178 37.60 4.67 24.26
CA GLU A 178 36.22 4.47 24.66
C GLU A 178 35.69 3.24 23.95
N PHE A 179 35.10 2.34 24.72
CA PHE A 179 34.59 1.06 24.23
C PHE A 179 33.49 0.58 25.16
N ASN A 180 32.80 -0.44 24.70
CA ASN A 180 31.71 -1.08 25.40
C ASN A 180 32.12 -2.51 25.73
N ILE A 181 31.70 -3.01 26.89
CA ILE A 181 31.67 -4.44 27.18
C ILE A 181 30.23 -4.87 27.38
N GLN A 182 29.81 -5.94 26.72
CA GLN A 182 28.45 -6.45 26.81
C GLN A 182 28.42 -7.97 26.80
N THR A 183 27.33 -8.52 27.33
CA THR A 183 27.14 -9.97 27.35
C THR A 183 26.98 -10.49 25.91
N PRO A 184 27.74 -11.51 25.46
CA PRO A 184 27.68 -12.02 24.10
C PRO A 184 26.28 -12.38 23.59
N GLU A 185 25.38 -12.79 24.49
CA GLU A 185 23.98 -13.13 24.20
C GLU A 185 23.19 -11.98 23.56
N THR A 186 23.49 -10.72 23.91
CA THR A 186 22.75 -9.54 23.41
C THR A 186 23.08 -9.19 21.96
N ARG A 187 24.03 -9.92 21.35
CA ARG A 187 24.48 -9.74 19.97
C ARG A 187 24.66 -11.07 19.24
N ASN A 188 23.98 -12.13 19.65
CA ASN A 188 24.10 -13.45 19.01
C ASN A 188 25.55 -14.00 18.94
N TYR A 189 26.34 -13.77 19.99
CA TYR A 189 27.67 -14.36 20.21
C TYR A 189 28.67 -14.09 19.07
N ILE A 190 29.26 -15.15 18.50
CA ILE A 190 30.32 -15.09 17.49
C ILE A 190 29.82 -14.59 16.14
N TRP A 191 28.51 -14.63 15.90
CA TRP A 191 27.94 -14.20 14.63
C TRP A 191 28.12 -12.71 14.40
N GLU A 192 27.98 -11.88 15.45
CA GLU A 192 28.27 -10.44 15.38
C GLU A 192 29.73 -10.20 15.01
N TRP A 193 30.66 -10.89 15.68
CA TRP A 193 32.09 -10.80 15.38
C TRP A 193 32.38 -11.14 13.91
N ALA A 194 31.87 -12.28 13.43
CA ALA A 194 32.15 -12.75 12.06
C ALA A 194 31.59 -11.81 11.00
N PHE A 195 30.40 -11.24 11.25
CA PHE A 195 29.83 -10.25 10.34
C PHE A 195 30.65 -8.94 10.31
N HIS A 196 31.09 -8.44 11.48
CA HIS A 196 32.00 -7.29 11.55
C HIS A 196 33.31 -7.52 10.81
N GLN A 197 33.92 -8.70 10.94
CA GLN A 197 35.14 -9.02 10.19
C GLN A 197 34.88 -9.01 8.67
N ASN A 198 33.73 -9.52 8.22
CA ASN A 198 33.39 -9.52 6.81
C ASN A 198 33.17 -8.08 6.28
N LEU A 199 32.54 -7.21 7.07
CA LEU A 199 32.36 -5.80 6.74
C LEU A 199 33.71 -5.08 6.60
N ILE A 200 34.63 -5.30 7.55
CA ILE A 200 35.98 -4.74 7.55
C ILE A 200 36.76 -5.21 6.31
N SER A 201 36.75 -6.50 5.98
CA SER A 201 37.45 -7.02 4.79
C SER A 201 36.90 -6.45 3.47
N GLU A 202 35.64 -6.01 3.49
CA GLU A 202 34.94 -5.41 2.36
C GLU A 202 34.98 -3.88 2.35
N GLY A 203 35.71 -3.28 3.30
CA GLY A 203 35.88 -1.83 3.41
C GLY A 203 34.63 -1.07 3.83
N VAL A 204 33.60 -1.75 4.33
CA VAL A 204 32.43 -1.12 4.97
C VAL A 204 32.79 -0.82 6.42
N LEU A 205 32.66 0.45 6.81
CA LEU A 205 32.96 0.86 8.18
C LEU A 205 32.03 0.16 9.17
N THR A 206 32.57 -0.20 10.33
CA THR A 206 31.78 -0.81 11.40
C THR A 206 32.42 -0.63 12.77
N THR A 207 31.69 -0.93 13.85
CA THR A 207 32.30 -1.04 15.19
C THR A 207 33.16 -2.30 15.26
N ARG A 208 34.46 -2.18 15.63
CA ARG A 208 35.28 -3.37 15.87
C ARG A 208 34.71 -4.14 17.05
N TYR A 209 34.61 -5.45 16.91
CA TYR A 209 34.04 -6.37 17.90
C TYR A 209 35.05 -7.47 18.23
N ASP A 210 35.22 -7.82 19.50
CA ASP A 210 36.14 -8.86 20.01
C ASP A 210 35.58 -9.50 21.31
N PHE A 211 36.32 -10.45 21.92
CA PHE A 211 35.93 -11.07 23.18
C PHE A 211 37.01 -10.93 24.28
N THR A 212 36.58 -10.79 25.53
CA THR A 212 37.47 -10.66 26.69
C THR A 212 36.87 -11.27 27.96
N ASN A 213 37.69 -11.79 28.87
CA ASN A 213 37.26 -12.13 30.22
C ASN A 213 37.14 -10.86 31.07
N VAL A 214 36.12 -10.75 31.91
CA VAL A 214 35.92 -9.60 32.82
C VAL A 214 35.93 -10.05 34.27
N VAL A 215 36.73 -9.36 35.07
CA VAL A 215 36.78 -9.51 36.54
C VAL A 215 36.39 -8.18 37.17
N LEU A 216 35.28 -8.14 37.90
CA LEU A 216 34.79 -6.94 38.58
C LEU A 216 34.95 -7.09 40.09
N ASN A 217 35.71 -6.20 40.74
CA ASN A 217 35.99 -6.22 42.19
C ASN A 217 36.45 -7.61 42.69
N GLY A 218 37.24 -8.32 41.88
CA GLY A 218 37.76 -9.66 42.19
C GLY A 218 36.80 -10.82 41.93
N LYS A 219 35.57 -10.58 41.46
CA LYS A 219 34.63 -11.62 41.00
C LYS A 219 34.77 -11.80 39.49
N LEU A 220 35.02 -13.03 39.02
CA LEU A 220 34.95 -13.35 37.59
C LEU A 220 33.50 -13.27 37.12
N LEU A 221 33.24 -12.41 36.13
CA LEU A 221 31.92 -12.26 35.51
C LEU A 221 31.78 -13.07 34.20
N GLY A 222 32.86 -13.64 33.70
CA GLY A 222 32.88 -14.43 32.47
C GLY A 222 33.35 -13.66 31.24
N ILE A 223 33.00 -14.19 30.07
CA ILE A 223 33.37 -13.70 28.73
C ILE A 223 32.40 -12.62 28.27
N TYR A 224 32.92 -11.46 27.93
CA TYR A 224 32.20 -10.33 27.38
C TYR A 224 32.58 -10.11 25.92
N GLY A 225 31.62 -9.66 25.12
CA GLY A 225 31.89 -8.99 23.85
C GLY A 225 32.42 -7.58 24.12
N VAL A 226 33.47 -7.19 23.42
CA VAL A 226 34.06 -5.84 23.42
C VAL A 226 33.69 -5.19 22.11
N GLU A 227 33.14 -3.98 22.16
CA GLU A 227 32.72 -3.26 20.96
C GLU A 227 33.21 -1.80 21.02
N ASP A 228 33.82 -1.31 19.95
CA ASP A 228 34.27 0.09 19.85
C ASP A 228 33.13 1.09 20.09
N ALA A 229 33.47 2.25 20.64
CA ALA A 229 32.58 3.41 20.58
C ALA A 229 32.77 4.19 19.27
N PHE A 230 31.79 5.03 18.94
CA PHE A 230 31.86 5.93 17.78
C PHE A 230 32.86 7.06 18.03
N THR A 231 34.13 6.82 17.72
CA THR A 231 35.23 7.77 17.87
C THR A 231 36.06 7.88 16.58
N ALA A 232 36.98 8.85 16.55
CA ALA A 232 37.88 9.02 15.40
C ALA A 232 38.79 7.80 15.21
N GLU A 233 39.27 7.22 16.32
CA GLU A 233 40.16 6.07 16.34
C GLU A 233 39.53 4.84 15.69
N MET A 234 38.23 4.62 15.90
CA MET A 234 37.48 3.50 15.28
C MET A 234 37.53 3.59 13.74
N MET A 235 37.33 4.77 13.17
CA MET A 235 37.39 4.99 11.73
C MET A 235 38.82 4.98 11.19
N GLU A 236 39.76 5.61 11.90
CA GLU A 236 41.18 5.67 11.50
C GLU A 236 41.82 4.29 11.48
N SER A 237 41.40 3.39 12.39
CA SER A 237 41.83 1.99 12.40
C SER A 237 41.34 1.18 11.18
N GLN A 238 40.34 1.69 10.47
CA GLN A 238 39.74 1.12 9.26
C GLN A 238 40.07 1.96 8.01
N GLU A 239 41.26 2.55 8.01
CA GLU A 239 41.85 3.28 6.87
C GLU A 239 41.06 4.52 6.42
N ARG A 240 40.24 5.10 7.30
CA ARG A 240 39.59 6.39 7.05
C ARG A 240 40.38 7.55 7.63
N ARG A 241 40.17 8.73 7.05
CA ARG A 241 40.66 9.98 7.65
C ARG A 241 39.77 10.34 8.84
N GLN A 242 40.32 11.13 9.75
CA GLN A 242 39.50 11.80 10.74
C GLN A 242 38.39 12.61 10.05
N GLY A 243 37.17 12.47 10.55
CA GLY A 243 36.01 13.20 10.06
C GLY A 243 34.86 13.10 11.07
N VAL A 244 33.63 13.22 10.58
CA VAL A 244 32.44 13.33 11.42
C VAL A 244 31.57 12.08 11.30
N LEU A 245 31.13 11.57 12.46
CA LEU A 245 30.12 10.51 12.55
C LEU A 245 28.79 11.12 12.99
N LEU A 246 27.70 10.68 12.36
CA LEU A 246 26.35 11.18 12.61
C LEU A 246 25.32 10.04 12.59
N ARG A 247 24.16 10.30 13.18
CA ARG A 247 23.01 9.39 13.26
C ARG A 247 21.69 10.13 13.13
N PHE A 248 20.64 9.37 12.83
CA PHE A 248 19.28 9.76 13.18
C PHE A 248 19.09 9.56 14.68
N ASP A 249 18.73 10.62 15.39
CA ASP A 249 18.60 10.59 16.83
C ASP A 249 17.30 9.91 17.26
N GLU A 250 17.45 8.93 18.15
CA GLU A 250 16.42 8.00 18.57
C GLU A 250 15.86 8.28 19.98
N ASP A 251 16.32 9.34 20.66
CA ASP A 251 15.95 9.61 22.05
C ASP A 251 14.43 9.77 22.22
N ILE A 252 13.77 10.50 21.31
CA ILE A 252 12.30 10.69 21.33
C ILE A 252 11.55 9.35 21.21
N LEU A 253 12.06 8.40 20.41
CA LEU A 253 11.44 7.08 20.26
C LEU A 253 11.44 6.35 21.60
N TRP A 254 12.58 6.34 22.28
CA TRP A 254 12.77 5.63 23.54
C TRP A 254 12.02 6.29 24.70
N ASP A 255 12.05 7.62 24.80
CA ASP A 255 11.26 8.38 25.78
C ASP A 255 9.76 8.09 25.62
N THR A 256 9.26 8.12 24.38
CA THR A 256 7.85 7.82 24.09
C THR A 256 7.49 6.39 24.52
N ARG A 257 8.36 5.40 24.27
CA ARG A 257 8.15 4.01 24.68
C ARG A 257 8.12 3.88 26.21
N ALA A 258 9.04 4.54 26.90
CA ALA A 258 9.10 4.56 28.36
C ALA A 258 7.80 5.09 28.97
N ASP A 259 7.27 6.21 28.46
CA ASP A 259 6.01 6.81 28.90
C ASP A 259 4.81 5.85 28.78
N PHE A 260 4.71 5.12 27.66
CA PHE A 260 3.63 4.15 27.46
C PHE A 260 3.76 2.92 28.36
N TRP A 261 4.98 2.48 28.64
CA TRP A 261 5.22 1.35 29.53
C TRP A 261 4.94 1.69 30.99
N GLU A 262 5.18 2.94 31.42
CA GLU A 262 4.84 3.39 32.78
C GLU A 262 3.35 3.21 33.09
N ILE A 263 2.48 3.35 32.08
CA ILE A 263 1.03 3.11 32.22
C ILE A 263 0.58 1.67 31.89
N GLY A 264 1.54 0.76 31.69
CA GLY A 264 1.30 -0.67 31.46
C GLY A 264 0.88 -1.03 30.02
N THR A 265 1.12 -0.16 29.04
CA THR A 265 0.81 -0.42 27.62
C THR A 265 2.08 -0.75 26.87
N THR A 266 2.31 -2.04 26.56
CA THR A 266 3.54 -2.51 25.88
C THR A 266 3.48 -2.45 24.36
N ASN A 267 2.40 -1.94 23.77
CA ASN A 267 2.31 -1.74 22.33
C ASN A 267 2.85 -0.35 21.98
N ASP A 268 3.71 -0.26 20.96
CA ASP A 268 4.21 0.98 20.33
C ASP A 268 3.07 1.80 19.70
N SER A 269 2.09 2.22 20.49
CA SER A 269 0.89 2.94 20.05
C SER A 269 1.20 4.43 19.90
N SER A 270 2.18 4.78 19.07
CA SER A 270 2.46 6.17 18.71
C SER A 270 1.80 6.56 17.37
N ILE A 271 0.53 6.19 17.15
CA ILE A 271 -0.18 6.58 15.90
C ILE A 271 -0.35 8.11 15.77
N LEU A 272 -0.20 8.84 16.88
CA LEU A 272 -0.39 10.29 16.95
C LEU A 272 0.91 11.09 16.90
N GLN A 273 2.07 10.45 17.08
CA GLN A 273 3.39 11.09 17.10
C GLN A 273 4.32 10.33 16.15
N SER A 274 4.85 11.03 15.14
CA SER A 274 5.85 10.47 14.23
C SER A 274 7.16 10.25 14.97
N ASN A 275 7.59 9.00 15.06
CA ASN A 275 8.87 8.58 15.62
C ASN A 275 9.65 7.78 14.56
N THR A 276 9.84 8.40 13.40
CA THR A 276 10.51 7.83 12.22
C THR A 276 11.74 8.67 11.86
N TYR A 277 12.56 8.17 10.94
CA TYR A 277 13.78 8.87 10.52
C TYR A 277 13.48 10.21 9.85
N GLU A 278 12.33 10.39 9.19
CA GLU A 278 11.93 11.64 8.55
C GLU A 278 11.67 12.77 9.56
N SER A 279 11.38 12.40 10.82
CA SER A 279 11.09 13.33 11.91
C SER A 279 12.21 13.46 12.95
N SER A 280 13.23 12.61 12.90
CA SER A 280 14.32 12.61 13.88
C SER A 280 15.25 13.81 13.73
N ILE A 281 15.91 14.19 14.83
CA ILE A 281 16.99 15.18 14.78
C ILE A 281 18.25 14.45 14.28
N ILE A 282 19.12 15.16 13.56
CA ILE A 282 20.44 14.63 13.20
C ILE A 282 21.42 14.99 14.31
N SER A 283 22.00 13.99 14.96
CA SER A 283 22.99 14.19 16.01
C SER A 283 24.38 13.70 15.61
N ILE A 284 25.39 14.35 16.20
CA ILE A 284 26.80 14.15 15.86
C ILE A 284 27.51 13.51 17.05
N PHE A 285 28.22 12.43 16.80
CA PHE A 285 29.04 11.80 17.84
C PHE A 285 30.16 12.74 18.26
N LYS A 286 30.34 12.91 19.58
CA LYS A 286 31.35 13.81 20.16
C LYS A 286 31.18 15.27 19.71
N ALA A 287 29.94 15.74 19.52
CA ALA A 287 29.61 17.10 19.08
C ALA A 287 30.41 18.20 19.80
N SER A 288 30.52 18.14 21.13
CA SER A 288 31.28 19.14 21.92
C SER A 288 32.76 19.21 21.52
N LYS A 289 33.41 18.05 21.30
CA LYS A 289 34.82 17.97 20.87
C LYS A 289 34.98 18.38 19.41
N ILE A 290 34.02 18.05 18.56
CA ILE A 290 34.01 18.44 17.15
C ILE A 290 33.87 19.97 17.00
N ALA A 291 33.04 20.60 17.82
CA ALA A 291 32.83 22.06 17.81
C ALA A 291 34.09 22.86 18.18
N GLU A 292 35.04 22.27 18.92
CA GLU A 292 36.32 22.90 19.25
C GLU A 292 37.29 22.97 18.07
N ASN A 293 37.11 22.13 17.04
CA ASN A 293 37.93 22.11 15.84
C ASN A 293 37.19 22.76 14.66
N PRO A 294 37.65 23.93 14.14
CA PRO A 294 36.94 24.64 13.08
C PRO A 294 36.73 23.84 11.78
N VAL A 295 37.65 22.91 11.45
CA VAL A 295 37.53 22.08 10.24
C VAL A 295 36.45 21.03 10.46
N LEU A 296 36.53 20.26 11.56
CA LEU A 296 35.53 19.24 11.89
C LEU A 296 34.15 19.85 12.12
N SER A 297 34.08 21.05 12.69
CA SER A 297 32.81 21.79 12.85
C SER A 297 32.17 22.16 11.52
N ALA A 298 32.95 22.54 10.50
CA ALA A 298 32.43 22.85 9.16
C ALA A 298 32.01 21.57 8.41
N GLU A 299 32.77 20.49 8.57
CA GLU A 299 32.39 19.15 8.07
C GLU A 299 31.09 18.67 8.72
N ALA A 300 30.93 18.86 10.02
CA ALA A 300 29.73 18.52 10.78
C ALA A 300 28.47 19.25 10.29
N GLU A 301 28.59 20.56 10.04
CA GLU A 301 27.51 21.35 9.45
C GLU A 301 27.15 20.82 8.05
N THR A 302 28.16 20.54 7.22
CA THR A 302 27.96 20.02 5.87
C THR A 302 27.28 18.64 5.87
N ALA A 303 27.78 17.72 6.69
CA ALA A 303 27.25 16.37 6.83
C ALA A 303 25.79 16.38 7.33
N SER A 304 25.49 17.22 8.32
CA SER A 304 24.14 17.37 8.86
C SER A 304 23.18 17.94 7.80
N ASN A 305 23.63 18.94 7.04
CA ASN A 305 22.83 19.52 5.96
C ASN A 305 22.58 18.53 4.81
N LEU A 306 23.57 17.70 4.47
CA LEU A 306 23.43 16.64 3.46
C LEU A 306 22.40 15.59 3.89
N LEU A 307 22.54 15.06 5.12
CA LEU A 307 21.59 14.07 5.64
C LEU A 307 20.18 14.67 5.78
N ALA A 308 20.07 15.94 6.20
CA ALA A 308 18.78 16.65 6.29
C ALA A 308 18.15 16.90 4.92
N ALA A 309 18.94 17.06 3.86
CA ALA A 309 18.43 17.21 2.49
C ALA A 309 17.83 15.88 2.00
N PHE A 310 18.48 14.75 2.29
CA PHE A 310 17.91 13.42 2.03
C PHE A 310 16.62 13.19 2.85
N GLN A 311 16.65 13.46 4.16
CA GLN A 311 15.50 13.32 5.06
C GLN A 311 14.26 14.09 4.60
N ARG A 312 14.45 15.24 3.94
CA ARG A 312 13.37 16.09 3.40
C ARG A 312 12.99 15.78 1.94
N GLY A 313 13.63 14.79 1.31
CA GLY A 313 13.44 14.47 -0.10
C GLY A 313 13.95 15.55 -1.07
N GLU A 314 14.85 16.42 -0.62
CA GLU A 314 15.45 17.50 -1.43
C GLU A 314 16.61 17.00 -2.31
N ARG A 315 17.19 15.85 -1.96
CA ARG A 315 18.24 15.14 -2.70
C ARG A 315 17.96 13.65 -2.68
N SER A 316 18.34 12.95 -3.75
CA SER A 316 18.26 11.48 -3.79
C SER A 316 19.33 10.86 -2.87
N ALA A 317 19.20 9.57 -2.58
CA ALA A 317 20.23 8.89 -1.79
C ALA A 317 21.57 8.85 -2.55
N SER A 318 21.56 8.64 -3.87
CA SER A 318 22.78 8.64 -4.69
C SER A 318 23.51 9.99 -4.74
N GLU A 319 22.83 11.10 -4.44
CA GLU A 319 23.45 12.43 -4.35
C GLU A 319 24.07 12.71 -2.97
N VAL A 320 23.79 11.89 -1.96
CA VAL A 320 24.15 12.12 -0.55
C VAL A 320 25.09 11.04 -0.01
N PHE A 321 24.89 9.78 -0.42
CA PHE A 321 25.62 8.62 0.06
C PHE A 321 26.56 8.06 -0.99
N ASP A 322 27.61 7.38 -0.54
CA ASP A 322 28.47 6.60 -1.42
C ASP A 322 27.70 5.36 -1.92
N VAL A 323 27.34 5.37 -3.20
CA VAL A 323 26.46 4.36 -3.83
C VAL A 323 27.07 2.96 -3.75
N GLU A 324 28.37 2.82 -3.97
CA GLU A 324 29.05 1.52 -3.97
C GLU A 324 29.08 0.93 -2.56
N LEU A 325 29.47 1.75 -1.57
CA LEU A 325 29.52 1.31 -0.17
C LEU A 325 28.12 1.03 0.40
N MET A 326 27.09 1.81 0.03
CA MET A 326 25.72 1.52 0.42
C MET A 326 25.22 0.21 -0.19
N GLY A 327 25.42 -0.01 -1.50
CA GLY A 327 25.07 -1.26 -2.16
C GLY A 327 25.74 -2.47 -1.51
N ARG A 328 27.03 -2.33 -1.17
CA ARG A 328 27.80 -3.38 -0.49
C ARG A 328 27.33 -3.63 0.93
N PHE A 329 27.07 -2.58 1.72
CA PHE A 329 26.53 -2.69 3.07
C PHE A 329 25.19 -3.43 3.07
N PHE A 330 24.29 -3.10 2.15
CA PHE A 330 23.00 -3.80 2.00
C PHE A 330 23.19 -5.25 1.58
N ALA A 331 24.04 -5.53 0.58
CA ALA A 331 24.30 -6.90 0.11
C ALA A 331 24.87 -7.79 1.22
N LEU A 332 25.84 -7.28 2.00
CA LEU A 332 26.45 -7.99 3.12
C LEU A 332 25.44 -8.21 4.25
N SER A 333 24.63 -7.20 4.58
CA SER A 333 23.56 -7.32 5.57
C SER A 333 22.55 -8.39 5.16
N ASP A 334 22.23 -8.48 3.87
CA ASP A 334 21.35 -9.54 3.37
C ASP A 334 22.02 -10.91 3.40
N LEU A 335 23.27 -11.05 2.96
CA LEU A 335 23.99 -12.33 3.01
C LEU A 335 24.07 -12.91 4.43
N TRP A 336 24.23 -12.05 5.44
CA TRP A 336 24.35 -12.44 6.86
C TRP A 336 23.03 -12.39 7.65
N ALA A 337 21.91 -12.06 7.00
CA ALA A 337 20.63 -11.86 7.68
C ALA A 337 20.68 -10.81 8.82
N GLY A 338 21.60 -9.85 8.75
CA GLY A 338 21.88 -8.84 9.77
C GLY A 338 20.95 -7.64 9.67
N CYS A 339 19.65 -7.85 9.82
CA CYS A 339 18.67 -6.80 9.56
C CYS A 339 18.50 -5.81 10.73
N HIS A 340 18.94 -6.16 11.94
CA HIS A 340 18.74 -5.29 13.10
C HIS A 340 19.49 -3.96 12.91
N GLY A 341 20.67 -4.03 12.26
CA GLY A 341 21.45 -2.85 11.87
C GLY A 341 20.80 -2.00 10.78
N LEU A 342 19.73 -2.48 10.13
CA LEU A 342 18.97 -1.75 9.11
C LEU A 342 17.75 -1.00 9.67
N TYR A 343 17.45 -1.15 10.96
CA TYR A 343 16.45 -0.29 11.57
C TYR A 343 16.91 1.17 11.53
N TRP A 344 15.97 2.09 11.30
CA TRP A 344 16.33 3.47 11.03
C TRP A 344 17.17 4.13 12.15
N HIS A 345 16.89 3.74 13.40
CA HIS A 345 17.60 4.23 14.58
C HIS A 345 18.99 3.63 14.76
N ASN A 346 19.35 2.59 13.99
CA ASN A 346 20.66 1.95 13.98
C ASN A 346 21.56 2.42 12.83
N TYR A 347 21.03 3.15 11.84
CA TYR A 347 21.90 3.75 10.83
C TYR A 347 22.91 4.73 11.46
N ARG A 348 24.16 4.55 11.07
CA ARG A 348 25.28 5.43 11.41
C ARG A 348 26.00 5.79 10.13
N PHE A 349 26.49 7.02 10.04
CA PHE A 349 27.15 7.50 8.84
C PHE A 349 28.46 8.19 9.18
N TYR A 350 29.46 7.96 8.34
CA TYR A 350 30.71 8.71 8.31
C TYR A 350 30.67 9.70 7.15
N TYR A 351 30.93 10.97 7.42
CA TYR A 351 31.16 11.95 6.36
C TYR A 351 32.59 11.86 5.86
N ASN A 352 32.77 11.42 4.61
CA ASN A 352 34.07 11.37 3.97
C ASN A 352 34.42 12.77 3.41
N PRO A 353 35.40 13.49 3.98
CA PRO A 353 35.72 14.86 3.56
C PRO A 353 36.40 14.93 2.18
N VAL A 354 36.77 13.79 1.59
CA VAL A 354 37.39 13.72 0.25
C VAL A 354 36.33 13.62 -0.84
N THR A 355 35.34 12.74 -0.66
CA THR A 355 34.25 12.53 -1.64
C THR A 355 33.07 13.47 -1.40
N THR A 356 32.97 14.04 -0.19
CA THR A 356 31.83 14.83 0.29
C THR A 356 30.51 14.04 0.36
N LEU A 357 30.61 12.71 0.42
CA LEU A 357 29.49 11.78 0.56
C LEU A 357 29.49 11.12 1.94
N LEU A 358 28.34 10.60 2.32
CA LEU A 358 28.15 9.80 3.52
C LEU A 358 28.39 8.31 3.23
N GLU A 359 29.22 7.66 4.05
CA GLU A 359 29.44 6.21 4.03
C GLU A 359 28.62 5.53 5.14
N PRO A 360 28.07 4.32 4.91
CA PRO A 360 27.43 3.55 5.97
C PRO A 360 28.45 3.11 7.01
N VAL A 361 28.02 3.11 8.28
CA VAL A 361 28.74 2.49 9.39
C VAL A 361 27.81 1.46 10.02
N ALA A 362 28.17 0.18 9.90
CA ALA A 362 27.38 -0.91 10.47
C ALA A 362 27.49 -0.95 12.00
N TYR A 363 26.40 -1.29 12.66
CA TYR A 363 26.27 -1.33 14.12
C TYR A 363 25.02 -2.10 14.51
N ASP A 364 25.09 -2.83 15.63
CA ASP A 364 23.92 -3.51 16.23
C ASP A 364 23.19 -4.44 15.25
N ASN A 365 23.95 -5.38 14.67
CA ASN A 365 23.53 -6.07 13.44
C ASN A 365 22.71 -7.34 13.71
N GLU A 366 23.06 -8.08 14.75
CA GLU A 366 22.37 -9.30 15.20
C GLU A 366 22.15 -10.34 14.08
N PRO A 367 23.20 -10.71 13.32
CA PRO A 367 23.11 -11.60 12.17
C PRO A 367 22.48 -12.95 12.53
N PHE A 368 21.55 -13.42 11.69
CA PHE A 368 20.79 -14.68 11.85
C PHE A 368 19.95 -14.81 13.13
N TRP A 369 19.62 -13.71 13.82
CA TRP A 369 18.83 -13.77 15.05
C TRP A 369 17.40 -13.25 14.88
N THR A 370 17.25 -11.97 14.53
CA THR A 370 15.95 -11.28 14.55
C THR A 370 15.17 -11.38 13.24
N CYS A 371 15.84 -11.66 12.13
CA CYS A 371 15.22 -11.63 10.80
C CYS A 371 15.05 -12.97 10.11
N PRO A 372 14.15 -13.03 9.12
CA PRO A 372 13.95 -14.20 8.29
C PRO A 372 15.25 -14.69 7.64
N THR A 373 15.42 -16.02 7.64
CA THR A 373 16.55 -16.69 6.98
C THR A 373 16.19 -17.35 5.65
N GLU A 374 14.91 -17.32 5.29
CA GLU A 374 14.34 -18.07 4.16
C GLU A 374 14.17 -17.22 2.88
N ASN A 375 14.40 -15.91 2.97
CA ASN A 375 14.27 -14.93 1.88
C ASN A 375 15.18 -13.71 2.11
N SER A 376 15.26 -12.83 1.11
CA SER A 376 15.92 -11.53 1.25
C SER A 376 15.31 -10.68 2.36
N ILE A 377 16.16 -9.90 3.04
CA ILE A 377 15.74 -8.89 4.01
C ILE A 377 15.42 -7.52 3.39
N ILE A 378 15.26 -7.42 2.06
CA ILE A 378 14.95 -6.15 1.34
C ILE A 378 13.77 -5.40 1.95
N GLY A 379 12.78 -6.10 2.52
CA GLY A 379 11.67 -5.47 3.24
C GLY A 379 12.12 -4.50 4.33
N LYS A 380 13.25 -4.77 5.00
CA LYS A 380 13.86 -3.87 5.99
C LYS A 380 14.63 -2.72 5.35
N MET A 381 15.23 -2.95 4.18
CA MET A 381 15.97 -1.90 3.46
C MET A 381 15.04 -0.81 2.94
N VAL A 382 13.85 -1.18 2.45
CA VAL A 382 12.87 -0.22 1.91
C VAL A 382 12.22 0.66 2.99
N GLU A 383 12.21 0.24 4.27
CA GLU A 383 11.71 1.06 5.39
C GLU A 383 12.53 2.34 5.63
N SER A 384 13.75 2.43 5.09
CA SER A 384 14.68 3.54 5.33
C SER A 384 14.62 4.66 4.28
N GLY A 385 13.94 4.45 3.16
CA GLY A 385 14.01 5.30 1.97
C GLY A 385 15.38 5.33 1.25
N LEU A 386 16.48 4.90 1.90
CA LEU A 386 17.82 4.83 1.29
C LEU A 386 17.83 3.84 0.14
N PHE A 387 17.11 2.74 0.29
CA PHE A 387 17.00 1.71 -0.73
C PHE A 387 16.00 2.07 -1.83
N ASP A 388 15.34 3.24 -1.81
CA ASP A 388 14.44 3.66 -2.90
C ASP A 388 15.17 4.30 -4.09
N ASP A 389 16.49 4.44 -3.97
CA ASP A 389 17.32 4.97 -5.03
C ASP A 389 17.74 3.87 -6.04
N PRO A 390 17.47 4.07 -7.35
CA PRO A 390 17.77 3.06 -8.37
C PRO A 390 19.28 2.80 -8.55
N GLU A 391 20.16 3.76 -8.24
CA GLU A 391 21.61 3.55 -8.33
C GLU A 391 22.11 2.68 -7.19
N ILE A 392 21.57 2.89 -5.97
CA ILE A 392 21.87 2.02 -4.81
C ILE A 392 21.34 0.61 -5.04
N ARG A 393 20.11 0.44 -5.56
CA ARG A 393 19.59 -0.90 -5.89
C ARG A 393 20.43 -1.59 -6.97
N ALA A 394 20.96 -0.84 -7.95
CA ALA A 394 21.86 -1.40 -8.95
C ALA A 394 23.21 -1.82 -8.35
N ALA A 395 23.79 -1.02 -7.45
CA ALA A 395 25.00 -1.38 -6.73
C ALA A 395 24.78 -2.61 -5.83
N TYR A 396 23.63 -2.71 -5.16
CA TYR A 396 23.24 -3.90 -4.42
C TYR A 396 23.19 -5.15 -5.30
N VAL A 397 22.55 -5.10 -6.47
CA VAL A 397 22.51 -6.24 -7.42
C VAL A 397 23.92 -6.68 -7.80
N HIS A 398 24.79 -5.72 -8.14
CA HIS A 398 26.17 -6.01 -8.48
C HIS A 398 26.91 -6.71 -7.33
N GLU A 399 26.76 -6.20 -6.11
CA GLU A 399 27.43 -6.72 -4.93
C GLU A 399 26.90 -8.09 -4.53
N VAL A 400 25.58 -8.33 -4.62
CA VAL A 400 25.00 -9.67 -4.39
C VAL A 400 25.56 -10.68 -5.38
N GLU A 401 25.62 -10.40 -6.69
CA GLU A 401 26.24 -11.32 -7.67
C GLU A 401 27.70 -11.64 -7.34
N ARG A 402 28.44 -10.66 -6.79
CA ARG A 402 29.85 -10.83 -6.40
C ARG A 402 30.00 -11.69 -5.14
N ILE A 403 29.24 -11.39 -4.08
CA ILE A 403 29.41 -12.01 -2.76
C ILE A 403 28.64 -13.32 -2.60
N ALA A 404 27.55 -13.51 -3.35
CA ALA A 404 26.76 -14.75 -3.33
C ALA A 404 27.41 -15.88 -4.17
N ASN A 405 28.68 -15.74 -4.52
CA ASN A 405 29.47 -16.76 -5.17
C ASN A 405 30.14 -17.69 -4.15
N LYS A 406 30.17 -19.00 -4.43
CA LYS A 406 30.85 -19.99 -3.58
C LYS A 406 32.31 -19.64 -3.26
N ASN A 407 33.07 -19.12 -4.24
CA ASN A 407 34.48 -18.76 -4.04
C ASN A 407 34.65 -17.63 -3.02
N TYR A 408 33.70 -16.69 -3.01
CA TYR A 408 33.69 -15.59 -2.04
C TYR A 408 33.50 -16.14 -0.62
N ILE A 409 32.46 -16.95 -0.43
CA ILE A 409 32.14 -17.54 0.88
C ILE A 409 33.28 -18.45 1.38
N ASP A 410 33.88 -19.25 0.49
CA ASP A 410 35.04 -20.07 0.85
C ASP A 410 36.23 -19.22 1.31
N GLN A 411 36.46 -18.06 0.68
CA GLN A 411 37.52 -17.13 1.06
C GLN A 411 37.24 -16.51 2.43
N VAL A 412 36.03 -15.97 2.65
CA VAL A 412 35.59 -15.43 3.94
C VAL A 412 35.75 -16.46 5.06
N ARG A 413 35.40 -17.73 4.80
CA ARG A 413 35.63 -18.82 5.76
C ARG A 413 37.12 -18.98 6.08
N LEU A 414 37.96 -19.09 5.06
CA LEU A 414 39.40 -19.32 5.24
C LEU A 414 40.07 -18.18 6.01
N ASP A 415 39.61 -16.95 5.81
CA ASP A 415 40.15 -15.76 6.47
C ASP A 415 39.77 -15.66 7.95
N MET A 416 38.75 -16.39 8.41
CA MET A 416 38.21 -16.29 9.77
C MET A 416 38.24 -17.61 10.56
N GLU A 417 38.52 -18.76 9.92
CA GLU A 417 38.33 -20.08 10.54
C GLU A 417 39.16 -20.28 11.81
N GLN A 418 40.38 -19.74 11.85
CA GLN A 418 41.28 -19.88 12.98
C GLN A 418 40.77 -19.11 14.21
N GLU A 419 40.42 -17.84 14.05
CA GLU A 419 39.86 -17.00 15.09
C GLU A 419 38.50 -17.51 15.56
N ILE A 420 37.68 -18.01 14.63
CA ILE A 420 36.39 -18.63 14.97
C ILE A 420 36.59 -19.83 15.89
N GLU A 421 37.57 -20.70 15.61
CA GLU A 421 37.87 -21.85 16.45
C GLU A 421 38.27 -21.41 17.87
N ILE A 422 39.11 -20.37 18.01
CA ILE A 422 39.51 -19.82 19.31
C ILE A 422 38.30 -19.30 20.08
N TYR A 423 37.51 -18.41 19.48
CA TYR A 423 36.36 -17.80 20.14
C TYR A 423 35.25 -18.80 20.44
N GLN A 424 34.98 -19.73 19.53
CA GLN A 424 33.99 -20.78 19.75
C GLN A 424 34.41 -21.68 20.91
N ASN A 425 35.68 -22.09 20.99
CA ASN A 425 36.17 -22.90 22.10
C ASN A 425 36.08 -22.16 23.43
N ALA A 426 36.43 -20.87 23.47
CA ALA A 426 36.31 -20.04 24.67
C ALA A 426 34.84 -19.90 25.12
N LEU A 427 33.94 -19.54 24.21
CA LEU A 427 32.52 -19.37 24.51
C LEU A 427 31.86 -20.67 24.99
N LYS A 428 32.22 -21.83 24.41
CA LYS A 428 31.72 -23.13 24.85
C LYS A 428 32.05 -23.47 26.31
N LEU A 429 33.15 -22.95 26.85
CA LEU A 429 33.52 -23.19 28.25
C LEU A 429 32.52 -22.57 29.23
N GLU A 430 31.95 -21.41 28.90
CA GLU A 430 30.97 -20.73 29.75
C GLU A 430 29.53 -21.10 29.38
N TYR A 431 29.25 -21.17 28.09
CA TYR A 431 27.90 -21.24 27.54
C TYR A 431 27.49 -22.65 27.10
N GLY A 432 28.38 -23.64 27.21
CA GLY A 432 28.14 -25.05 26.89
C GLY A 432 28.15 -25.37 25.39
N GLU A 433 27.75 -26.60 25.05
CA GLU A 433 27.77 -27.15 23.68
C GLU A 433 26.59 -26.68 22.79
N GLN A 434 26.02 -25.52 23.08
CA GLN A 434 25.02 -24.92 22.19
C GLN A 434 25.68 -24.48 20.85
N ASP A 435 24.86 -24.20 19.82
CA ASP A 435 25.36 -23.82 18.49
C ASP A 435 25.97 -22.40 18.52
N LEU A 436 27.22 -22.32 18.99
CA LEU A 436 28.03 -21.11 19.16
C LEU A 436 29.04 -20.91 18.03
N GLY A 437 28.90 -21.67 16.94
CA GLY A 437 29.77 -21.56 15.77
C GLY A 437 29.11 -20.81 14.61
N VAL A 438 29.94 -20.33 13.68
CA VAL A 438 29.45 -19.81 12.39
C VAL A 438 29.13 -20.97 11.47
N SER A 439 27.84 -21.15 11.17
CA SER A 439 27.36 -22.14 10.21
C SER A 439 27.53 -21.63 8.78
N TRP A 440 28.62 -22.03 8.12
CA TRP A 440 28.89 -21.68 6.72
C TRP A 440 27.82 -22.19 5.75
N ASP A 441 27.17 -23.32 6.05
CA ASP A 441 26.06 -23.84 5.26
C ASP A 441 24.88 -22.86 5.24
N LYS A 442 24.63 -22.11 6.33
CA LYS A 442 23.59 -21.05 6.33
C LYS A 442 23.94 -19.93 5.36
N LEU A 443 25.21 -19.50 5.30
CA LEU A 443 25.66 -18.49 4.35
C LEU A 443 25.54 -18.98 2.90
N VAL A 444 25.95 -20.23 2.63
CA VAL A 444 25.83 -20.84 1.29
C VAL A 444 24.36 -20.90 0.87
N ASN A 445 23.47 -21.35 1.74
CA ASN A 445 22.04 -21.40 1.44
C ASN A 445 21.46 -19.99 1.19
N ARG A 446 21.86 -18.97 1.97
CA ARG A 446 21.43 -17.59 1.73
C ARG A 446 21.93 -17.07 0.38
N ALA A 447 23.18 -17.32 0.03
CA ALA A 447 23.72 -16.95 -1.27
C ALA A 447 22.93 -17.59 -2.44
N GLU A 448 22.57 -18.87 -2.32
CA GLU A 448 21.72 -19.55 -3.33
C GLU A 448 20.33 -18.90 -3.45
N ILE A 449 19.70 -18.55 -2.32
CA ILE A 449 18.40 -17.88 -2.29
C ILE A 449 18.49 -16.49 -2.95
N LEU A 450 19.48 -15.68 -2.59
CA LEU A 450 19.66 -14.34 -3.14
C LEU A 450 19.91 -14.39 -4.66
N MET A 451 20.74 -15.33 -5.13
CA MET A 451 20.92 -15.54 -6.57
C MET A 451 19.62 -15.97 -7.26
N GLN A 452 18.81 -16.83 -6.63
CA GLN A 452 17.52 -17.22 -7.18
C GLN A 452 16.51 -16.07 -7.24
N GLU A 453 16.55 -15.14 -6.28
CA GLU A 453 15.73 -13.92 -6.28
C GLU A 453 16.18 -12.89 -7.32
N LEU A 454 17.48 -12.80 -7.63
CA LEU A 454 17.98 -11.98 -8.75
C LEU A 454 17.63 -12.55 -10.14
N HIS A 455 17.32 -13.85 -10.22
CA HIS A 455 17.02 -14.55 -11.48
C HIS A 455 15.64 -15.23 -11.48
N PRO A 456 14.55 -14.47 -11.30
CA PRO A 456 13.20 -15.02 -11.38
C PRO A 456 12.86 -15.40 -12.83
N ALA A 457 11.90 -16.30 -13.01
CA ALA A 457 11.43 -16.69 -14.35
C ALA A 457 10.82 -15.51 -15.15
N HIS A 458 10.26 -14.52 -14.46
CA HIS A 458 9.56 -13.39 -15.06
C HIS A 458 9.91 -12.06 -14.36
N PRO A 459 11.11 -11.49 -14.59
CA PRO A 459 11.51 -10.20 -14.01
C PRO A 459 10.68 -9.03 -14.56
N VAL A 460 10.11 -9.19 -15.76
CA VAL A 460 9.21 -8.23 -16.39
C VAL A 460 8.01 -8.95 -16.99
N ARG A 461 6.92 -8.23 -17.21
CA ARG A 461 5.81 -8.63 -18.10
C ARG A 461 5.86 -7.76 -19.34
N ALA A 462 5.79 -8.35 -20.53
CA ALA A 462 5.88 -7.62 -21.78
C ALA A 462 4.73 -7.96 -22.74
N ASN A 463 4.11 -6.94 -23.30
CA ASN A 463 3.11 -7.06 -24.36
C ASN A 463 3.63 -6.36 -25.62
N TYR A 464 3.13 -6.77 -26.79
CA TYR A 464 3.48 -6.11 -28.05
C TYR A 464 2.27 -5.90 -28.95
N GLN A 465 2.37 -4.86 -29.77
CA GLN A 465 1.45 -4.57 -30.87
C GLN A 465 2.23 -4.04 -32.08
N ILE A 466 1.73 -4.33 -33.27
CA ILE A 466 2.28 -3.79 -34.52
C ILE A 466 1.40 -2.62 -34.95
N VAL A 467 1.98 -1.43 -35.01
CA VAL A 467 1.26 -0.20 -35.39
C VAL A 467 1.79 0.31 -36.72
N ASN A 468 0.90 0.53 -37.68
CA ASN A 468 1.22 1.09 -38.98
C ASN A 468 0.84 2.58 -39.00
N ARG A 469 1.82 3.49 -39.12
CA ARG A 469 1.62 4.94 -39.23
C ARG A 469 2.28 5.46 -40.49
N ASN A 470 1.53 6.14 -41.37
CA ASN A 470 2.06 6.76 -42.59
C ASN A 470 2.88 5.82 -43.51
N GLY A 471 2.54 4.52 -43.55
CA GLY A 471 3.26 3.52 -44.34
C GLY A 471 4.53 2.97 -43.72
N GLN A 472 4.87 3.36 -42.48
CA GLN A 472 5.93 2.74 -41.67
C GLN A 472 5.32 1.86 -40.57
N SER A 473 5.79 0.63 -40.47
CA SER A 473 5.42 -0.31 -39.40
C SER A 473 6.36 -0.16 -38.21
N SER A 474 5.79 -0.19 -37.01
CA SER A 474 6.53 -0.13 -35.74
C SER A 474 6.06 -1.23 -34.80
N LEU A 475 6.99 -1.79 -34.03
CA LEU A 475 6.71 -2.63 -32.87
C LEU A 475 6.57 -1.72 -31.66
N VAL A 476 5.39 -1.67 -31.07
CA VAL A 476 5.19 -1.02 -29.79
C VAL A 476 5.21 -2.10 -28.72
N LEU A 477 6.13 -1.97 -27.76
CA LEU A 477 6.30 -2.85 -26.63
C LEU A 477 5.86 -2.14 -25.37
N ASP A 478 5.03 -2.78 -24.57
CA ASP A 478 4.66 -2.30 -23.24
C ASP A 478 5.27 -3.26 -22.22
N ILE A 479 6.31 -2.80 -21.52
CA ILE A 479 7.08 -3.62 -20.58
C ILE A 479 6.89 -3.11 -19.17
N THR A 480 6.34 -3.95 -18.31
CA THR A 480 6.11 -3.68 -16.88
C THR A 480 7.21 -4.38 -16.07
N ASN A 481 7.97 -3.63 -15.26
CA ASN A 481 8.89 -4.24 -14.31
C ASN A 481 8.11 -4.91 -13.18
N MET A 482 8.46 -6.15 -12.85
CA MET A 482 7.84 -6.91 -11.75
C MET A 482 8.73 -6.93 -10.50
N MET A 483 9.92 -6.33 -10.59
CA MET A 483 10.93 -6.34 -9.54
C MET A 483 10.95 -5.02 -8.77
N LEU A 484 11.36 -5.11 -7.50
CA LEU A 484 11.86 -3.96 -6.75
C LEU A 484 13.22 -3.49 -7.30
N LEU A 485 13.86 -4.26 -8.18
CA LEU A 485 15.16 -3.92 -8.73
C LEU A 485 14.99 -3.25 -10.11
N PRO A 486 15.78 -2.20 -10.41
CA PRO A 486 15.71 -1.55 -11.71
C PRO A 486 16.19 -2.50 -12.82
N ALA A 487 15.52 -2.47 -13.97
CA ALA A 487 15.86 -3.29 -15.11
C ALA A 487 16.08 -2.43 -16.36
N GLU A 488 16.71 -3.01 -17.37
CA GLU A 488 16.90 -2.40 -18.68
C GLU A 488 16.56 -3.40 -19.79
N LEU A 489 16.01 -2.88 -20.90
CA LEU A 489 15.79 -3.64 -22.11
C LEU A 489 17.08 -3.66 -22.95
N VAL A 490 17.63 -4.84 -23.16
CA VAL A 490 18.92 -5.04 -23.86
C VAL A 490 18.71 -5.34 -25.34
N SER A 491 17.78 -6.22 -25.66
CA SER A 491 17.45 -6.56 -27.04
C SER A 491 16.01 -7.04 -27.18
N VAL A 492 15.51 -7.01 -28.42
CA VAL A 492 14.20 -7.54 -28.78
C VAL A 492 14.38 -8.56 -29.88
N LYS A 493 13.84 -9.75 -29.69
CA LYS A 493 13.85 -10.82 -30.68
C LYS A 493 12.46 -10.95 -31.31
N VAL A 494 12.42 -10.83 -32.63
CA VAL A 494 11.23 -10.92 -33.48
C VAL A 494 11.46 -12.06 -34.47
N GLY A 495 10.81 -13.21 -34.25
CA GLY A 495 11.15 -14.44 -34.95
C GLY A 495 12.62 -14.82 -34.74
N ASP A 496 13.38 -14.98 -35.82
CA ASP A 496 14.81 -15.32 -35.76
C ASP A 496 15.74 -14.11 -35.66
N GLN A 497 15.23 -12.88 -35.79
CA GLN A 497 16.03 -11.67 -35.76
C GLN A 497 16.12 -11.09 -34.35
N GLU A 498 17.34 -10.73 -33.93
CA GLU A 498 17.58 -10.02 -32.67
C GLU A 498 18.00 -8.58 -32.98
N ILE A 499 17.23 -7.63 -32.45
CA ILE A 499 17.49 -6.19 -32.53
C ILE A 499 18.15 -5.79 -31.21
N ARG A 500 19.46 -5.55 -31.23
CA ARG A 500 20.21 -5.06 -30.07
C ARG A 500 20.05 -3.55 -29.92
N LEU A 501 19.76 -3.13 -28.71
CA LEU A 501 19.49 -1.73 -28.39
C LEU A 501 20.76 -1.10 -27.79
N ASN A 502 21.53 -0.40 -28.62
CA ASN A 502 22.83 0.16 -28.23
C ASN A 502 22.80 1.69 -27.99
N THR A 503 21.71 2.36 -28.38
CA THR A 503 21.55 3.82 -28.29
C THR A 503 20.15 4.16 -27.79
N GLY A 504 20.03 4.97 -26.74
CA GLY A 504 18.75 5.37 -26.14
C GLY A 504 18.66 5.04 -24.66
N ASN A 505 17.63 5.56 -23.99
CA ASN A 505 17.26 5.15 -22.64
C ASN A 505 16.30 3.96 -22.74
N TRP A 506 16.72 2.81 -22.23
CA TRP A 506 15.98 1.54 -22.25
C TRP A 506 15.63 1.08 -20.84
N ASP A 507 15.65 2.00 -19.89
CA ASP A 507 15.33 1.75 -18.50
C ASP A 507 13.88 1.35 -18.33
N ILE A 508 13.67 0.31 -17.54
CA ILE A 508 12.37 -0.18 -17.10
C ILE A 508 12.34 0.11 -15.59
N PRO A 509 11.68 1.20 -15.16
CA PRO A 509 11.69 1.65 -13.77
C PRO A 509 11.26 0.55 -12.81
N MET A 510 11.87 0.52 -11.62
CA MET A 510 11.53 -0.41 -10.56
C MET A 510 10.19 -0.07 -9.89
N VAL A 511 9.65 -1.01 -9.14
CA VAL A 511 8.50 -0.77 -8.26
C VAL A 511 9.01 -0.19 -6.94
N ILE A 512 8.57 1.03 -6.59
CA ILE A 512 9.11 1.80 -5.44
C ILE A 512 8.35 1.49 -4.13
N ASP A 513 7.08 1.08 -4.18
CA ASP A 513 6.25 0.82 -2.99
C ASP A 513 5.45 -0.51 -3.11
N PRO A 514 5.80 -1.56 -2.34
CA PRO A 514 5.10 -2.84 -2.25
C PRO A 514 3.60 -2.78 -1.97
N GLU A 515 3.16 -1.83 -1.14
CA GLU A 515 1.81 -1.81 -0.57
C GLU A 515 0.84 -0.96 -1.43
N GLY A 516 1.37 -0.03 -2.22
CA GLY A 516 0.61 0.84 -3.14
C GLY A 516 0.61 0.42 -4.63
N TRP A 517 1.20 -0.73 -4.97
CA TRP A 517 1.49 -1.23 -6.33
C TRP A 517 0.70 -0.65 -7.51
N VAL A 518 1.25 0.41 -8.13
CA VAL A 518 0.86 0.87 -9.46
C VAL A 518 1.87 0.38 -10.49
N TYR A 519 1.55 -0.74 -11.14
CA TYR A 519 2.34 -1.29 -12.23
C TYR A 519 2.08 -0.53 -13.53
N THR A 520 2.96 0.43 -13.84
CA THR A 520 2.86 1.20 -15.09
C THR A 520 3.77 0.59 -16.16
N PRO A 521 3.24 0.18 -17.33
CA PRO A 521 4.09 -0.28 -18.41
C PRO A 521 4.95 0.87 -18.95
N THR A 522 6.22 0.60 -19.19
CA THR A 522 7.10 1.47 -19.98
C THR A 522 6.93 1.11 -21.45
N GLN A 523 6.57 2.11 -22.25
CA GLN A 523 6.34 1.91 -23.68
C GLN A 523 7.63 2.19 -24.47
N PHE A 524 7.99 1.24 -25.33
CA PHE A 524 9.08 1.37 -26.29
C PHE A 524 8.53 1.21 -27.72
N GLU A 525 8.90 2.10 -28.63
CA GLU A 525 8.53 2.04 -30.05
C GLU A 525 9.78 1.76 -30.89
N LEU A 526 9.78 0.64 -31.62
CA LEU A 526 10.89 0.22 -32.47
C LEU A 526 10.42 0.21 -33.94
N PRO A 527 11.09 0.94 -34.85
CA PRO A 527 10.77 0.85 -36.26
C PRO A 527 11.13 -0.55 -36.78
N ILE A 528 10.26 -1.15 -37.58
CA ILE A 528 10.55 -2.44 -38.21
C ILE A 528 10.51 -2.26 -39.73
N GLU A 529 11.68 -2.28 -40.36
CA GLU A 529 11.81 -2.07 -41.82
C GLU A 529 11.38 -3.28 -42.65
N TYR A 530 11.22 -4.47 -42.06
CA TYR A 530 11.22 -5.74 -42.80
C TYR A 530 10.19 -6.80 -42.35
N ILE A 531 9.02 -6.41 -41.81
CA ILE A 531 7.88 -7.36 -41.77
C ILE A 531 7.11 -7.28 -43.10
N GLU A 532 7.81 -7.45 -44.23
CA GLU A 532 7.16 -7.73 -45.51
C GLU A 532 6.94 -9.25 -45.61
N ASN A 533 5.67 -9.66 -45.68
CA ASN A 533 5.21 -11.00 -46.05
C ASN A 533 5.34 -12.15 -45.03
N THR A 534 4.92 -11.94 -43.78
CA THR A 534 4.39 -13.06 -42.98
C THR A 534 2.89 -12.90 -42.80
N THR A 535 2.13 -13.43 -43.76
CA THR A 535 0.73 -13.83 -43.60
C THR A 535 0.58 -15.08 -42.72
N THR A 536 1.45 -15.24 -41.72
CA THR A 536 1.36 -16.32 -40.71
C THR A 536 0.82 -15.76 -39.40
N PRO A 537 -0.12 -16.47 -38.76
CA PRO A 537 -0.54 -16.15 -37.41
C PRO A 537 0.66 -16.40 -36.47
N GLU A 538 0.90 -15.48 -35.54
CA GLU A 538 1.88 -15.57 -34.44
C GLU A 538 3.37 -15.37 -34.84
N ILE A 539 3.78 -14.11 -34.97
CA ILE A 539 5.20 -13.76 -34.87
C ILE A 539 5.61 -13.92 -33.40
N GLU A 540 6.56 -14.81 -33.09
CA GLU A 540 7.12 -14.94 -31.74
C GLU A 540 7.95 -13.68 -31.43
N VAL A 541 7.49 -12.87 -30.49
CA VAL A 541 8.22 -11.72 -29.97
C VAL A 541 8.65 -12.03 -28.54
N SER A 542 9.92 -11.78 -28.24
CA SER A 542 10.47 -11.89 -26.89
C SER A 542 11.42 -10.74 -26.63
N VAL A 543 11.49 -10.28 -25.39
CA VAL A 543 12.41 -9.25 -24.95
C VAL A 543 13.55 -9.89 -24.16
N VAL A 544 14.74 -9.32 -24.25
CA VAL A 544 15.89 -9.68 -23.41
C VAL A 544 16.14 -8.50 -22.50
N VAL A 545 16.02 -8.73 -21.20
CA VAL A 545 16.20 -7.72 -20.16
C VAL A 545 17.36 -8.10 -19.25
N ARG A 546 17.82 -7.14 -18.48
CA ARG A 546 18.85 -7.31 -17.45
C ARG A 546 18.52 -6.43 -16.25
N LEU A 547 18.78 -6.90 -15.03
CA LEU A 547 18.73 -6.02 -13.86
C LEU A 547 19.92 -5.07 -13.91
N LYS A 548 19.75 -3.78 -13.64
CA LYS A 548 20.90 -2.87 -13.57
C LYS A 548 21.86 -3.36 -12.48
N GLY A 549 23.15 -3.37 -12.79
CA GLY A 549 24.20 -3.93 -11.93
C GLY A 549 24.49 -5.42 -12.12
N SER A 550 23.54 -6.16 -12.72
CA SER A 550 23.73 -7.58 -13.07
C SER A 550 24.54 -7.74 -14.35
N SER A 551 25.23 -8.88 -14.48
CA SER A 551 25.86 -9.32 -15.73
C SER A 551 24.99 -10.27 -16.57
N GLU A 552 23.91 -10.80 -15.99
CA GLU A 552 23.07 -11.86 -16.57
C GLU A 552 21.95 -11.31 -17.46
N LEU A 553 21.64 -12.03 -18.53
CA LEU A 553 20.57 -11.69 -19.48
C LEU A 553 19.38 -12.62 -19.32
N MET A 554 18.18 -12.05 -19.18
CA MET A 554 16.94 -12.79 -19.00
C MET A 554 16.03 -12.60 -20.21
N ARG A 555 15.66 -13.71 -20.86
CA ARG A 555 14.72 -13.69 -21.99
C ARG A 555 13.29 -13.88 -21.49
N VAL A 556 12.41 -12.94 -21.85
CA VAL A 556 10.99 -12.95 -21.48
C VAL A 556 10.13 -12.98 -22.75
N ALA A 557 9.23 -13.97 -22.83
CA ALA A 557 8.24 -14.03 -23.91
C ALA A 557 7.22 -12.90 -23.79
N THR A 558 6.80 -12.34 -24.92
CA THR A 558 5.77 -11.29 -24.94
C THR A 558 4.40 -11.84 -25.33
N ILE A 559 3.34 -11.14 -24.94
CA ILE A 559 1.95 -11.48 -25.32
C ILE A 559 1.47 -10.49 -26.38
N GLY A 560 1.03 -11.00 -27.53
CA GLY A 560 0.42 -10.20 -28.59
C GLY A 560 -0.98 -9.77 -28.17
N SER A 561 -1.11 -8.57 -27.60
CA SER A 561 -2.38 -8.05 -27.11
C SER A 561 -2.39 -6.53 -27.18
N ASN A 562 -3.55 -5.97 -27.53
CA ASN A 562 -3.78 -4.54 -27.38
C ASN A 562 -3.92 -4.27 -25.89
N ASN A 563 -2.93 -3.59 -25.30
CA ASN A 563 -3.11 -3.11 -23.94
C ASN A 563 -4.22 -2.06 -23.93
N PRO A 564 -5.20 -2.18 -23.00
CA PRO A 564 -6.22 -1.16 -22.86
C PRO A 564 -5.52 0.16 -22.55
N THR A 565 -5.78 1.18 -23.37
CA THR A 565 -5.31 2.53 -23.08
C THR A 565 -6.03 2.98 -21.81
N ALA A 566 -5.27 3.38 -20.79
CA ALA A 566 -5.85 3.90 -19.57
C ALA A 566 -6.72 5.12 -19.90
N GLN A 567 -8.04 5.00 -19.74
CA GLN A 567 -8.95 6.12 -19.84
C GLN A 567 -8.76 7.00 -18.61
N LYS A 568 -8.11 8.16 -18.78
CA LYS A 568 -7.92 9.13 -17.70
C LYS A 568 -9.21 9.89 -17.37
N ILE A 569 -10.12 9.97 -18.33
CA ILE A 569 -11.42 10.64 -18.23
C ILE A 569 -12.46 9.61 -18.69
N GLY A 570 -13.53 9.46 -17.93
CA GLY A 570 -14.64 8.59 -18.32
C GLY A 570 -15.43 9.16 -19.51
N PRO A 571 -16.31 8.38 -20.14
CA PRO A 571 -17.03 8.79 -21.35
C PRO A 571 -18.11 9.87 -21.11
N LEU A 572 -18.49 10.10 -19.85
CA LEU A 572 -19.38 11.21 -19.49
C LEU A 572 -18.61 12.55 -19.55
N PRO A 573 -19.28 13.65 -19.93
CA PRO A 573 -18.71 14.99 -19.79
C PRO A 573 -18.14 15.22 -18.40
N GLN A 574 -16.97 15.86 -18.32
CA GLN A 574 -16.34 16.18 -17.05
C GLN A 574 -17.28 17.01 -16.18
N ILE A 575 -17.53 16.57 -14.96
CA ILE A 575 -18.43 17.27 -14.03
C ILE A 575 -17.75 18.54 -13.54
N PRO A 576 -18.30 19.74 -13.83
CA PRO A 576 -17.69 21.00 -13.46
C PRO A 576 -17.94 21.35 -11.99
N SER A 577 -17.10 22.22 -11.45
CA SER A 577 -17.38 22.95 -10.22
C SER A 577 -18.46 24.02 -10.42
N VAL A 578 -19.07 24.49 -9.33
CA VAL A 578 -20.10 25.55 -9.36
C VAL A 578 -19.57 26.82 -10.03
N ASP A 579 -18.32 27.21 -9.75
CA ASP A 579 -17.71 28.42 -10.31
C ASP A 579 -17.48 28.30 -11.81
N GLU A 580 -17.10 27.11 -12.30
CA GLU A 580 -16.95 26.85 -13.74
C GLU A 580 -18.28 26.96 -14.47
N VAL A 581 -19.36 26.41 -13.91
CA VAL A 581 -20.71 26.51 -14.48
C VAL A 581 -21.16 27.98 -14.59
N LEU A 582 -21.04 28.74 -13.51
CA LEU A 582 -21.44 30.16 -13.49
C LEU A 582 -20.61 31.03 -14.43
N LYS A 583 -19.34 30.66 -14.64
CA LYS A 583 -18.45 31.35 -15.59
C LYS A 583 -18.79 31.03 -17.04
N SER A 584 -19.11 29.77 -17.34
CA SER A 584 -19.42 29.31 -18.70
C SER A 584 -20.83 29.72 -19.16
N TYR A 585 -21.78 29.80 -18.23
CA TYR A 585 -23.20 30.03 -18.54
C TYR A 585 -23.75 31.24 -17.78
N PRO A 586 -23.64 32.46 -18.35
CA PRO A 586 -24.03 33.70 -17.66
C PRO A 586 -25.54 33.83 -17.40
N PHE A 587 -26.36 32.99 -18.05
CA PHE A 587 -27.80 32.90 -17.84
C PHE A 587 -28.19 32.03 -16.63
N LEU A 588 -27.22 31.35 -16.01
CA LEU A 588 -27.43 30.60 -14.78
C LEU A 588 -27.16 31.47 -13.55
N ARG A 589 -28.01 31.32 -12.55
CA ARG A 589 -27.79 31.85 -11.21
C ARG A 589 -27.91 30.75 -10.18
N LEU A 590 -27.03 30.79 -9.18
CA LEU A 590 -27.11 29.88 -8.04
C LEU A 590 -28.06 30.47 -6.98
N GLN A 591 -29.13 29.75 -6.65
CA GLN A 591 -30.05 30.13 -5.59
C GLN A 591 -29.61 29.50 -4.26
N ASN A 592 -28.79 30.25 -3.51
CA ASN A 592 -28.18 29.86 -2.23
C ASN A 592 -27.22 28.64 -2.32
N PRO A 593 -25.91 28.76 -2.01
CA PRO A 593 -24.96 27.65 -2.06
C PRO A 593 -25.35 26.40 -1.26
N GLN A 594 -26.14 26.54 -0.18
CA GLN A 594 -26.63 25.39 0.58
C GLN A 594 -27.81 24.68 -0.10
N GLY A 595 -28.54 25.36 -0.97
CA GLY A 595 -29.75 24.85 -1.63
C GLY A 595 -29.50 23.99 -2.86
N LYS A 596 -28.23 23.89 -3.32
CA LYS A 596 -27.81 23.11 -4.50
C LYS A 596 -28.77 23.27 -5.70
N LEU A 597 -29.09 24.52 -6.03
CA LEU A 597 -30.12 24.83 -7.03
C LEU A 597 -29.65 25.91 -7.99
N PHE A 598 -29.64 25.58 -9.28
CA PHE A 598 -29.43 26.55 -10.35
C PHE A 598 -30.76 27.03 -10.92
N ILE A 599 -30.80 28.30 -11.34
CA ILE A 599 -31.92 28.89 -12.06
C ILE A 599 -31.42 29.42 -13.39
N VAL A 600 -32.04 28.97 -14.49
CA VAL A 600 -31.96 29.63 -15.80
C VAL A 600 -32.92 30.80 -15.81
N GLU A 601 -32.39 32.00 -16.09
CA GLU A 601 -33.20 33.20 -16.23
C GLU A 601 -34.03 33.20 -17.52
N SER A 602 -35.17 33.89 -17.51
CA SER A 602 -35.95 34.14 -18.73
C SER A 602 -35.11 34.88 -19.78
N GLY A 603 -35.26 34.53 -21.05
CA GLY A 603 -34.48 35.13 -22.15
C GLY A 603 -34.16 34.12 -23.25
N ASN A 604 -33.60 34.59 -24.36
CA ASN A 604 -33.13 33.75 -25.45
C ASN A 604 -31.61 33.55 -25.32
N TRP A 605 -31.20 32.32 -25.02
CA TRP A 605 -29.81 31.98 -24.70
C TRP A 605 -29.24 31.00 -25.72
N LEU A 606 -28.07 31.33 -26.24
CA LEU A 606 -27.25 30.41 -27.02
C LEU A 606 -26.38 29.61 -26.05
N VAL A 607 -26.43 28.29 -26.14
CA VAL A 607 -25.63 27.38 -25.33
C VAL A 607 -24.53 26.80 -26.20
N SER A 608 -23.27 27.19 -25.90
CA SER A 608 -22.08 26.67 -26.57
C SER A 608 -21.49 25.51 -25.77
N GLY A 609 -21.24 24.37 -26.42
CA GLY A 609 -20.83 23.13 -25.76
C GLY A 609 -21.89 22.54 -24.79
N ASP A 610 -21.48 21.55 -23.99
CA ASP A 610 -22.37 20.80 -23.10
C ASP A 610 -22.74 21.58 -21.83
N LEU A 611 -24.03 21.67 -21.53
CA LEU A 611 -24.52 22.19 -20.25
C LEU A 611 -24.52 21.07 -19.20
N VAL A 612 -23.48 21.03 -18.36
CA VAL A 612 -23.31 20.01 -17.31
C VAL A 612 -23.45 20.66 -15.93
N LEU A 613 -24.27 20.09 -15.05
CA LEU A 613 -24.37 20.54 -13.65
C LEU A 613 -23.54 19.67 -12.69
N PRO A 614 -23.03 20.24 -11.58
CA PRO A 614 -22.34 19.48 -10.55
C PRO A 614 -23.27 18.44 -9.89
N TYR A 615 -22.71 17.37 -9.33
CA TYR A 615 -23.49 16.31 -8.68
C TYR A 615 -24.45 16.83 -7.60
N GLY A 616 -25.71 16.39 -7.69
CA GLY A 616 -26.75 16.69 -6.72
C GLY A 616 -27.29 18.13 -6.77
N TYR A 617 -27.04 18.86 -7.87
CA TYR A 617 -27.66 20.17 -8.10
C TYR A 617 -28.93 20.04 -8.95
N ASP A 618 -30.02 20.60 -8.45
CA ASP A 618 -31.28 20.76 -9.15
C ASP A 618 -31.22 21.96 -10.11
N LEU A 619 -32.10 21.96 -11.12
CA LEU A 619 -32.21 23.04 -12.09
C LEU A 619 -33.66 23.51 -12.23
N ILE A 620 -33.88 24.83 -12.09
CA ILE A 620 -35.13 25.48 -12.48
C ILE A 620 -34.92 26.26 -13.76
N ILE A 621 -35.82 26.08 -14.73
CA ILE A 621 -35.89 26.90 -15.95
C ILE A 621 -37.10 27.82 -15.86
N SER A 622 -36.83 29.12 -15.78
CA SER A 622 -37.85 30.15 -15.57
C SER A 622 -38.76 30.32 -16.78
N PRO A 623 -40.04 30.72 -16.60
CA PRO A 623 -40.95 30.93 -17.72
C PRO A 623 -40.40 31.91 -18.75
N GLY A 624 -40.63 31.62 -20.04
CA GLY A 624 -40.14 32.42 -21.16
C GLY A 624 -38.65 32.29 -21.48
N ALA A 625 -37.94 31.34 -20.86
CA ALA A 625 -36.58 31.01 -21.25
C ALA A 625 -36.56 30.16 -22.55
N SER A 626 -35.64 30.47 -23.45
CA SER A 626 -35.31 29.69 -24.64
C SER A 626 -33.83 29.33 -24.61
N LEU A 627 -33.51 28.04 -24.51
CA LEU A 627 -32.15 27.51 -24.57
C LEU A 627 -31.92 26.91 -25.96
N ARG A 628 -30.93 27.42 -26.68
CA ARG A 628 -30.60 27.00 -28.05
C ARG A 628 -29.19 26.41 -28.12
N PHE A 629 -29.09 25.10 -28.26
CA PHE A 629 -27.85 24.34 -28.18
C PHE A 629 -27.11 24.24 -29.51
N GLU A 630 -25.78 24.30 -29.48
CA GLU A 630 -24.92 23.98 -30.63
C GLU A 630 -25.08 22.52 -31.07
N GLN A 631 -24.61 22.22 -32.29
CA GLN A 631 -24.66 20.88 -32.84
C GLN A 631 -24.01 19.86 -31.90
N GLY A 632 -24.75 18.79 -31.60
CA GLY A 632 -24.29 17.69 -30.76
C GLY A 632 -24.16 18.01 -29.28
N ALA A 633 -24.37 19.24 -28.82
CA ALA A 633 -24.24 19.62 -27.41
C ALA A 633 -25.31 18.94 -26.54
N VAL A 634 -24.91 18.54 -25.33
CA VAL A 634 -25.76 17.79 -24.39
C VAL A 634 -26.07 18.62 -23.16
N MET A 635 -27.28 18.46 -22.63
CA MET A 635 -27.65 18.93 -21.30
C MET A 635 -27.65 17.77 -20.30
N LEU A 636 -26.65 17.72 -19.41
CA LEU A 636 -26.49 16.66 -18.42
C LEU A 636 -26.74 17.18 -17.00
N VAL A 637 -27.77 16.65 -16.34
CA VAL A 637 -28.18 17.04 -14.99
C VAL A 637 -28.19 15.83 -14.06
N ASN A 638 -27.45 15.92 -12.95
CA ASN A 638 -27.40 14.88 -11.90
C ASN A 638 -28.29 15.25 -10.69
N GLY A 639 -29.47 15.78 -11.00
CA GLY A 639 -30.47 16.34 -10.08
C GLY A 639 -31.80 16.52 -10.82
N SER A 640 -32.81 17.06 -10.15
CA SER A 640 -34.12 17.27 -10.78
C SER A 640 -34.12 18.47 -11.73
N VAL A 641 -34.95 18.40 -12.76
CA VAL A 641 -35.17 19.49 -13.71
C VAL A 641 -36.62 19.98 -13.59
N GLN A 642 -36.76 21.25 -13.27
CA GLN A 642 -38.01 21.94 -13.01
C GLN A 642 -38.25 23.00 -14.10
N ILE A 643 -39.04 22.68 -15.12
CA ILE A 643 -39.38 23.63 -16.17
C ILE A 643 -40.69 24.33 -15.80
N LYS A 644 -40.64 25.64 -15.60
CA LYS A 644 -41.77 26.44 -15.05
C LYS A 644 -42.37 27.37 -16.10
N GLY A 645 -42.62 26.87 -17.31
CA GLY A 645 -43.30 27.62 -18.35
C GLY A 645 -44.74 27.99 -17.97
N THR A 646 -45.32 28.89 -18.76
CA THR A 646 -46.76 29.20 -18.72
C THR A 646 -47.32 29.21 -20.13
N SER A 647 -48.64 29.11 -20.29
CA SER A 647 -49.29 29.17 -21.61
C SER A 647 -48.92 30.42 -22.43
N ASN A 648 -48.64 31.55 -21.76
CA ASN A 648 -48.27 32.82 -22.40
C ASN A 648 -46.74 33.00 -22.56
N SER A 649 -45.96 32.16 -21.89
CA SER A 649 -44.49 32.25 -21.86
C SER A 649 -43.93 30.85 -21.65
N PRO A 650 -44.04 29.98 -22.67
CA PRO A 650 -43.50 28.63 -22.59
C PRO A 650 -41.98 28.67 -22.48
N VAL A 651 -41.41 27.59 -21.97
CA VAL A 651 -39.96 27.36 -22.03
C VAL A 651 -39.65 26.59 -23.30
N VAL A 652 -38.61 26.98 -24.02
CA VAL A 652 -38.18 26.32 -25.27
C VAL A 652 -36.76 25.78 -25.10
N ILE A 653 -36.55 24.51 -25.42
CA ILE A 653 -35.23 23.86 -25.44
C ILE A 653 -35.06 23.24 -26.83
N THR A 654 -34.12 23.77 -27.62
CA THR A 654 -34.00 23.45 -29.04
C THR A 654 -32.57 23.60 -29.53
N SER A 655 -32.30 23.30 -30.81
CA SER A 655 -31.00 23.55 -31.42
C SER A 655 -30.86 25.00 -31.94
N GLN A 656 -29.62 25.43 -32.16
CA GLN A 656 -29.34 26.67 -32.89
C GLN A 656 -29.66 26.53 -34.38
N ASP A 657 -29.38 25.36 -34.96
CA ASP A 657 -29.71 24.97 -36.33
C ASP A 657 -30.59 23.71 -36.33
N PRO A 658 -31.87 23.82 -36.69
CA PRO A 658 -32.79 22.67 -36.77
C PRO A 658 -32.33 21.56 -37.73
N ALA A 659 -31.55 21.88 -38.76
CA ALA A 659 -31.06 20.87 -39.71
C ALA A 659 -29.94 20.00 -39.13
N LEU A 660 -29.21 20.52 -38.14
CA LEU A 660 -28.10 19.82 -37.47
C LEU A 660 -28.47 19.23 -36.11
N GLY A 661 -29.51 19.78 -35.47
CA GLY A 661 -30.00 19.36 -34.17
C GLY A 661 -29.01 19.56 -33.02
N TRP A 662 -29.35 19.05 -31.84
CA TRP A 662 -28.50 19.03 -30.63
C TRP A 662 -28.53 17.65 -29.98
N GLY A 663 -27.55 17.34 -29.12
CA GLY A 663 -27.37 15.99 -28.59
C GLY A 663 -28.53 15.51 -27.72
N GLY A 664 -29.20 16.43 -27.00
CA GLY A 664 -30.36 16.11 -26.17
C GLY A 664 -30.11 16.30 -24.68
N MET A 665 -31.03 15.82 -23.86
CA MET A 665 -31.02 15.98 -22.41
C MET A 665 -30.91 14.65 -21.68
N VAL A 666 -30.09 14.60 -20.64
CA VAL A 666 -29.94 13.43 -19.76
C VAL A 666 -30.08 13.86 -18.31
N VAL A 667 -31.02 13.22 -17.60
CA VAL A 667 -31.23 13.38 -16.16
C VAL A 667 -30.90 12.06 -15.46
N LEU A 668 -29.88 12.08 -14.60
CA LEU A 668 -29.34 10.89 -13.96
C LEU A 668 -29.47 10.97 -12.43
N ASN A 669 -30.00 9.88 -11.83
CA ASN A 669 -30.04 9.67 -10.38
C ASN A 669 -30.55 10.88 -9.58
N ALA A 670 -31.61 11.53 -10.07
CA ALA A 670 -32.21 12.66 -9.38
C ALA A 670 -32.88 12.20 -8.07
N ASN A 671 -32.51 12.84 -6.95
CA ASN A 671 -33.13 12.56 -5.65
C ASN A 671 -34.54 13.16 -5.51
N ASN A 672 -34.85 14.14 -6.35
CA ASN A 672 -36.13 14.83 -6.40
C ASN A 672 -36.79 14.56 -7.75
N ASP A 673 -38.12 14.59 -7.78
CA ASP A 673 -38.87 14.43 -9.03
C ASP A 673 -38.68 15.64 -9.95
N SER A 674 -38.62 15.40 -11.25
CA SER A 674 -38.64 16.45 -12.26
C SER A 674 -40.07 16.80 -12.65
N THR A 675 -40.34 18.08 -12.91
CA THR A 675 -41.67 18.55 -13.33
C THR A 675 -41.56 19.62 -14.38
N TRP A 676 -42.14 19.36 -15.54
CA TRP A 676 -42.12 20.26 -16.68
C TRP A 676 -43.53 20.74 -16.99
N THR A 677 -43.72 22.05 -17.02
CA THR A 677 -45.01 22.66 -17.32
C THR A 677 -44.86 23.68 -18.45
N TYR A 678 -45.71 23.61 -19.48
CA TYR A 678 -45.66 24.50 -20.66
C TYR A 678 -44.26 24.61 -21.27
N ALA A 679 -43.72 23.46 -21.70
CA ALA A 679 -42.38 23.35 -22.28
C ALA A 679 -42.44 22.84 -23.72
N ILE A 680 -41.46 23.23 -24.53
CA ILE A 680 -41.25 22.77 -25.91
C ILE A 680 -39.83 22.24 -25.98
N VAL A 681 -39.67 20.94 -26.30
CA VAL A 681 -38.35 20.31 -26.49
C VAL A 681 -38.30 19.67 -27.87
N GLU A 682 -37.35 20.10 -28.70
CA GLU A 682 -37.33 19.68 -30.10
C GLU A 682 -35.92 19.65 -30.73
N ASN A 683 -35.82 19.06 -31.93
CA ASN A 683 -34.60 19.00 -32.74
C ASN A 683 -33.42 18.23 -32.10
N THR A 684 -33.70 17.17 -31.33
CA THR A 684 -32.65 16.30 -30.76
C THR A 684 -32.12 15.29 -31.78
N THR A 685 -30.84 14.93 -31.70
CA THR A 685 -30.15 13.97 -32.58
C THR A 685 -29.46 12.84 -31.82
N GLY A 686 -29.57 12.79 -30.49
CA GLY A 686 -29.04 11.70 -29.67
C GLY A 686 -27.56 11.87 -29.30
N ILE A 687 -27.08 10.93 -28.49
CA ILE A 687 -25.74 10.97 -27.90
C ILE A 687 -24.97 9.73 -28.34
N GLU A 688 -23.83 9.93 -29.00
CA GLU A 688 -22.90 8.87 -29.39
C GLU A 688 -21.46 9.36 -29.19
N ARG A 689 -20.86 9.10 -28.03
CA ARG A 689 -19.50 9.58 -27.67
C ARG A 689 -18.74 8.57 -26.82
N GLU A 690 -17.57 8.12 -27.28
CA GLU A 690 -16.63 7.26 -26.49
C GLU A 690 -17.28 6.04 -25.79
N GLY A 691 -18.31 5.45 -26.40
CA GLY A 691 -19.06 4.31 -25.84
C GLY A 691 -20.24 4.71 -24.95
N TRP A 692 -20.45 5.99 -24.68
CA TRP A 692 -21.72 6.53 -24.17
C TRP A 692 -22.67 6.77 -25.33
N ILE A 693 -23.56 5.80 -25.54
CA ILE A 693 -24.57 5.81 -26.60
C ILE A 693 -25.94 5.73 -25.92
N LEU A 694 -26.82 6.69 -26.20
CA LEU A 694 -28.19 6.73 -25.68
C LEU A 694 -29.18 6.82 -26.85
N THR A 695 -30.24 6.04 -26.76
CA THR A 695 -31.29 5.91 -27.78
C THR A 695 -32.25 7.11 -27.77
N GLY A 696 -32.50 7.66 -26.57
CA GLY A 696 -33.39 8.80 -26.37
C GLY A 696 -32.75 10.17 -26.64
N GLY A 697 -33.52 11.08 -27.26
CA GLY A 697 -33.23 12.51 -27.29
C GLY A 697 -33.40 13.19 -25.92
N ILE A 698 -34.24 12.60 -25.07
CA ILE A 698 -34.40 12.93 -23.66
C ILE A 698 -34.32 11.62 -22.88
N THR A 699 -33.42 11.52 -21.91
CA THR A 699 -33.26 10.31 -21.09
C THR A 699 -33.42 10.63 -19.61
N PHE A 700 -34.30 9.91 -18.94
CA PHE A 700 -34.43 9.88 -17.49
C PHE A 700 -34.03 8.51 -16.96
N TYR A 701 -32.91 8.44 -16.24
CA TYR A 701 -32.45 7.21 -15.60
C TYR A 701 -32.49 7.35 -14.09
N ARG A 702 -33.26 6.48 -13.41
CA ARG A 702 -33.52 6.54 -11.95
C ARG A 702 -33.90 7.95 -11.48
N SER A 703 -34.76 8.59 -12.25
CA SER A 703 -35.15 9.99 -12.10
C SER A 703 -36.59 10.13 -12.57
N ASN A 704 -37.51 10.40 -11.65
CA ASN A 704 -38.94 10.52 -11.97
C ASN A 704 -39.22 11.80 -12.77
N ILE A 705 -40.26 11.75 -13.62
CA ILE A 705 -40.65 12.89 -14.46
C ILE A 705 -42.17 13.05 -14.57
N THR A 706 -42.64 14.29 -14.37
CA THR A 706 -44.00 14.72 -14.73
C THR A 706 -43.95 15.73 -15.87
N LEU A 707 -44.71 15.49 -16.93
CA LEU A 707 -44.93 16.42 -18.04
C LEU A 707 -46.38 16.93 -17.97
N ASP A 708 -46.59 18.25 -18.02
CA ASP A 708 -47.91 18.86 -18.07
C ASP A 708 -47.96 20.01 -19.10
N HIS A 709 -48.75 19.86 -20.16
CA HIS A 709 -48.75 20.79 -21.30
C HIS A 709 -47.37 20.93 -21.97
N VAL A 710 -46.70 19.81 -22.23
CA VAL A 710 -45.38 19.78 -22.88
C VAL A 710 -45.52 19.32 -24.32
N PHE A 711 -44.74 19.91 -25.22
CA PHE A 711 -44.53 19.42 -26.58
C PHE A 711 -43.13 18.80 -26.70
N ILE A 712 -43.03 17.56 -27.19
CA ILE A 712 -41.78 16.89 -27.54
C ILE A 712 -41.87 16.46 -29.01
N GLY A 713 -40.96 16.92 -29.85
CA GLY A 713 -41.07 16.59 -31.28
C GLY A 713 -39.93 17.04 -32.17
N ASN A 714 -40.07 16.81 -33.48
CA ASN A 714 -39.07 17.15 -34.50
C ASN A 714 -37.68 16.56 -34.21
N ASN A 715 -37.61 15.34 -33.67
CA ASN A 715 -36.34 14.68 -33.31
C ASN A 715 -35.89 13.66 -34.36
N GLN A 716 -34.59 13.34 -34.34
CA GLN A 716 -33.92 12.34 -35.18
C GLN A 716 -33.30 11.22 -34.34
N THR A 717 -33.94 10.87 -33.23
CA THR A 717 -33.48 9.84 -32.29
C THR A 717 -34.30 8.56 -32.42
N GLU A 718 -33.80 7.47 -31.83
CA GLU A 718 -34.57 6.22 -31.72
C GLU A 718 -35.80 6.46 -30.83
N ASP A 719 -35.61 7.13 -29.69
CA ASP A 719 -36.72 7.54 -28.81
C ASP A 719 -36.74 9.06 -28.69
N ALA A 720 -37.92 9.70 -28.75
CA ALA A 720 -38.01 11.13 -28.42
C ALA A 720 -37.74 11.36 -26.92
N ILE A 721 -38.32 10.51 -26.07
CA ILE A 721 -38.03 10.43 -24.64
C ILE A 721 -37.96 8.95 -24.20
N ASN A 722 -36.96 8.63 -23.37
CA ASN A 722 -36.78 7.32 -22.78
C ASN A 722 -36.69 7.42 -21.25
N VAL A 723 -37.51 6.63 -20.55
CA VAL A 723 -37.63 6.64 -19.08
C VAL A 723 -37.27 5.26 -18.52
N ILE A 724 -36.13 5.18 -17.84
CA ILE A 724 -35.54 3.93 -17.37
C ILE A 724 -35.53 3.89 -15.83
N HIS A 725 -36.05 2.81 -15.24
CA HIS A 725 -36.10 2.60 -13.79
C HIS A 725 -36.68 3.78 -13.00
N SER A 726 -37.76 4.38 -13.51
CA SER A 726 -38.32 5.61 -12.95
C SER A 726 -39.85 5.61 -13.00
N GLU A 727 -40.46 6.58 -12.31
CA GLU A 727 -41.88 6.88 -12.44
C GLU A 727 -42.12 8.02 -13.45
N PHE A 728 -43.14 7.88 -14.32
CA PHE A 728 -43.53 8.91 -15.27
C PHE A 728 -45.01 9.27 -15.18
N HIS A 729 -45.31 10.57 -15.35
CA HIS A 729 -46.68 11.08 -15.43
C HIS A 729 -46.78 12.07 -16.59
N PHE A 730 -47.35 11.66 -17.72
CA PHE A 730 -47.51 12.51 -18.89
C PHE A 730 -48.94 13.01 -18.98
N LEU A 731 -49.14 14.31 -18.83
CA LEU A 731 -50.44 14.94 -18.70
C LEU A 731 -50.60 16.03 -19.77
N ASN A 732 -51.73 16.05 -20.47
CA ASN A 732 -52.10 17.16 -21.37
C ASN A 732 -51.00 17.53 -22.39
N SER A 733 -50.18 16.56 -22.82
CA SER A 733 -48.94 16.79 -23.56
C SER A 733 -48.99 16.21 -24.98
N GLU A 734 -48.16 16.73 -25.87
CA GLU A 734 -48.14 16.43 -27.30
C GLU A 734 -46.77 15.86 -27.73
N PHE A 735 -46.80 14.78 -28.50
CA PHE A 735 -45.62 14.12 -29.07
C PHE A 735 -45.77 14.01 -30.58
N ALA A 736 -44.86 14.63 -31.35
CA ALA A 736 -45.06 14.71 -32.79
C ALA A 736 -43.80 14.77 -33.64
N ASN A 737 -43.92 14.33 -34.90
CA ASN A 737 -42.85 14.40 -35.92
C ASN A 737 -41.55 13.73 -35.45
N THR A 738 -41.63 12.47 -35.02
CA THR A 738 -40.49 11.69 -34.53
C THR A 738 -39.95 10.77 -35.62
N PHE A 739 -38.63 10.59 -35.68
CA PHE A 739 -37.98 9.72 -36.68
C PHE A 739 -38.23 8.23 -36.42
N ALA A 740 -38.30 7.84 -35.15
CA ALA A 740 -38.70 6.51 -34.71
C ALA A 740 -39.70 6.66 -33.55
N ASP A 741 -39.42 6.10 -32.39
CA ASP A 741 -40.35 5.98 -31.28
C ASP A 741 -40.55 7.33 -30.56
N ALA A 742 -41.77 7.60 -30.12
CA ALA A 742 -42.06 8.83 -29.38
C ALA A 742 -41.76 8.68 -27.88
N PHE A 743 -42.07 7.52 -27.31
CA PHE A 743 -41.82 7.26 -25.90
C PHE A 743 -41.40 5.81 -25.70
N ASP A 744 -40.24 5.61 -25.06
CA ASP A 744 -39.77 4.32 -24.57
C ASP A 744 -39.76 4.31 -23.03
N SER A 745 -40.30 3.24 -22.44
CA SER A 745 -40.24 2.97 -21.01
C SER A 745 -39.58 1.63 -20.70
N ASP A 746 -38.45 1.67 -20.00
CA ASP A 746 -37.71 0.48 -19.56
C ASP A 746 -37.77 0.28 -18.04
N PHE A 747 -38.42 -0.79 -17.60
CA PHE A 747 -38.47 -1.22 -16.19
C PHE A 747 -39.02 -0.14 -15.25
N SER A 748 -40.07 0.54 -15.70
CA SER A 748 -40.62 1.75 -15.09
C SER A 748 -42.10 1.59 -14.74
N ALA A 749 -42.70 2.63 -14.16
CA ALA A 749 -44.15 2.67 -13.90
C ALA A 749 -44.72 4.07 -14.13
N GLY A 750 -45.98 4.20 -14.52
CA GLY A 750 -46.51 5.54 -14.79
C GLY A 750 -47.88 5.62 -15.41
N GLU A 751 -48.24 6.81 -15.87
CA GLU A 751 -49.50 7.09 -16.56
C GLU A 751 -49.32 8.13 -17.68
N ILE A 752 -50.11 7.96 -18.74
CA ILE A 752 -50.24 8.89 -19.86
C ILE A 752 -51.71 9.29 -19.93
N VAL A 753 -52.03 10.57 -19.72
CA VAL A 753 -53.41 11.04 -19.56
C VAL A 753 -53.66 12.32 -20.36
N ASN A 754 -54.70 12.32 -21.18
CA ASN A 754 -55.09 13.45 -22.04
C ASN A 754 -53.97 13.91 -23.00
N CYS A 755 -53.18 12.98 -23.54
CA CYS A 755 -52.10 13.31 -24.46
C CYS A 755 -52.52 13.20 -25.94
N ASP A 756 -51.72 13.78 -26.83
CA ASP A 756 -51.83 13.62 -28.28
C ASP A 756 -50.49 13.13 -28.86
N PHE A 757 -50.52 12.05 -29.62
CA PHE A 757 -49.37 11.47 -30.31
C PHE A 757 -49.67 11.47 -31.80
N HIS A 758 -48.85 12.11 -32.63
CA HIS A 758 -49.11 12.10 -34.06
C HIS A 758 -47.90 12.28 -34.99
N ASP A 759 -48.01 11.76 -36.20
CA ASP A 759 -46.94 11.82 -37.22
C ASP A 759 -45.64 11.19 -36.70
N ILE A 760 -45.74 9.95 -36.23
CA ILE A 760 -44.66 9.19 -35.59
C ILE A 760 -44.24 8.05 -36.51
N ALA A 761 -42.96 8.02 -36.87
CA ALA A 761 -42.42 7.04 -37.78
C ALA A 761 -41.96 5.73 -37.10
N GLY A 762 -42.07 5.59 -35.79
CA GLY A 762 -41.89 4.32 -35.05
C GLY A 762 -43.14 3.98 -34.22
N ASP A 763 -42.92 3.52 -33.00
CA ASP A 763 -43.95 3.27 -31.99
C ASP A 763 -44.28 4.56 -31.21
N ALA A 764 -45.56 4.82 -30.94
CA ALA A 764 -45.93 6.00 -30.17
C ALA A 764 -45.68 5.82 -28.65
N VAL A 765 -45.91 4.61 -28.16
CA VAL A 765 -45.61 4.19 -26.78
C VAL A 765 -45.03 2.78 -26.85
N ASP A 766 -43.72 2.60 -26.66
CA ASP A 766 -43.07 1.30 -26.46
C ASP A 766 -42.68 1.12 -25.00
N VAL A 767 -43.01 -0.03 -24.44
CA VAL A 767 -42.76 -0.31 -23.02
C VAL A 767 -42.23 -1.73 -22.82
N SER A 768 -41.24 -1.85 -21.95
CA SER A 768 -40.57 -3.10 -21.58
C SER A 768 -40.47 -3.18 -20.04
N GLY A 769 -40.85 -4.31 -19.44
CA GLY A 769 -40.82 -4.51 -17.99
C GLY A 769 -41.63 -3.48 -17.17
N THR A 770 -42.64 -2.86 -17.78
CA THR A 770 -43.29 -1.64 -17.28
C THR A 770 -44.73 -1.89 -16.82
N LYS A 771 -45.17 -1.18 -15.78
CA LYS A 771 -46.57 -1.14 -15.36
C LYS A 771 -47.16 0.27 -15.50
N ALA A 772 -48.10 0.47 -16.41
CA ALA A 772 -48.62 1.80 -16.70
C ALA A 772 -50.09 1.84 -17.17
N SER A 773 -50.64 3.03 -17.29
CA SER A 773 -51.92 3.28 -17.97
C SER A 773 -51.80 4.35 -19.07
N VAL A 774 -52.65 4.22 -20.09
CA VAL A 774 -52.84 5.21 -21.17
C VAL A 774 -54.32 5.55 -21.21
N GLU A 775 -54.67 6.78 -20.85
CA GLU A 775 -56.05 7.20 -20.61
C GLU A 775 -56.41 8.47 -21.39
N ASN A 776 -57.60 8.50 -21.98
CA ASN A 776 -58.17 9.68 -22.67
C ASN A 776 -57.21 10.31 -23.70
N THR A 777 -56.37 9.49 -24.34
CA THR A 777 -55.27 9.91 -25.22
C THR A 777 -55.63 9.66 -26.68
N ARG A 778 -55.13 10.50 -27.58
CA ARG A 778 -55.32 10.38 -29.03
C ARG A 778 -54.00 10.02 -29.71
N LEU A 779 -54.00 9.01 -30.57
CA LEU A 779 -52.83 8.57 -31.34
C LEU A 779 -53.17 8.51 -32.83
N VAL A 780 -52.53 9.32 -33.68
CA VAL A 780 -52.90 9.44 -35.09
C VAL A 780 -51.71 9.45 -36.04
N SER A 781 -51.80 8.74 -37.17
CA SER A 781 -50.73 8.69 -38.17
C SER A 781 -49.42 8.13 -37.57
N ILE A 782 -49.54 6.93 -36.98
CA ILE A 782 -48.43 6.19 -36.37
C ILE A 782 -48.01 5.07 -37.33
N VAL A 783 -46.76 5.07 -37.78
CA VAL A 783 -46.34 4.15 -38.85
C VAL A 783 -46.25 2.70 -38.34
N ASP A 784 -45.69 2.48 -37.15
CA ASP A 784 -45.56 1.13 -36.56
C ASP A 784 -46.71 0.79 -35.58
N LYS A 785 -46.49 0.83 -34.26
CA LYS A 785 -47.50 0.51 -33.25
C LYS A 785 -47.94 1.75 -32.48
N ALA A 786 -49.25 1.94 -32.26
CA ALA A 786 -49.71 3.01 -31.37
C ALA A 786 -49.30 2.71 -29.92
N ILE A 787 -49.48 1.47 -29.47
CA ILE A 787 -49.04 1.01 -28.14
C ILE A 787 -48.39 -0.35 -28.31
N SER A 788 -47.09 -0.42 -28.04
CA SER A 788 -46.25 -1.61 -28.08
C SER A 788 -45.89 -2.02 -26.65
N VAL A 789 -46.29 -3.23 -26.25
CA VAL A 789 -46.14 -3.70 -24.87
C VAL A 789 -45.32 -4.98 -24.85
N GLY A 790 -44.11 -4.92 -24.28
CA GLY A 790 -43.14 -6.01 -24.26
C GLY A 790 -42.65 -6.42 -22.86
N GLU A 791 -42.00 -7.58 -22.81
CA GLU A 791 -41.23 -8.09 -21.67
C GLU A 791 -41.94 -7.98 -20.30
N VAL A 792 -42.96 -8.80 -20.07
CA VAL A 792 -43.66 -8.90 -18.77
C VAL A 792 -44.30 -7.57 -18.31
N SER A 793 -44.68 -6.72 -19.26
CA SER A 793 -45.38 -5.46 -18.96
C SER A 793 -46.86 -5.67 -18.65
N ASN A 794 -47.46 -4.74 -17.92
CA ASN A 794 -48.89 -4.71 -17.61
C ASN A 794 -49.46 -3.31 -17.86
N ILE A 795 -50.30 -3.19 -18.90
CA ILE A 795 -50.80 -1.90 -19.37
C ILE A 795 -52.32 -1.86 -19.40
N LEU A 796 -52.89 -0.79 -18.85
CA LEU A 796 -54.31 -0.44 -19.00
C LEU A 796 -54.47 0.64 -20.07
N VAL A 797 -55.32 0.41 -21.06
CA VAL A 797 -55.65 1.37 -22.13
C VAL A 797 -57.12 1.74 -22.01
N LYS A 798 -57.42 3.01 -21.76
CA LYS A 798 -58.77 3.46 -21.42
C LYS A 798 -59.19 4.72 -22.15
N ASN A 799 -60.36 4.70 -22.81
CA ASN A 799 -60.89 5.83 -23.56
C ASN A 799 -59.87 6.41 -24.57
N VAL A 800 -59.10 5.55 -25.22
CA VAL A 800 -58.06 5.95 -26.18
C VAL A 800 -58.63 5.92 -27.60
N SER A 801 -58.27 6.92 -28.41
CA SER A 801 -58.63 6.99 -29.83
C SER A 801 -57.39 6.81 -30.69
N ILE A 802 -57.37 5.76 -31.51
CA ILE A 802 -56.27 5.45 -32.44
C ILE A 802 -56.81 5.55 -33.87
N ASP A 803 -56.15 6.33 -34.72
CA ASP A 803 -56.51 6.46 -36.15
C ASP A 803 -55.29 6.44 -37.08
N GLN A 804 -55.40 5.79 -38.24
CA GLN A 804 -54.31 5.69 -39.23
C GLN A 804 -53.02 5.14 -38.63
N VAL A 805 -52.98 3.82 -38.41
CA VAL A 805 -51.87 3.15 -37.72
C VAL A 805 -51.37 1.92 -38.47
N GLY A 806 -50.12 1.51 -38.28
CA GLY A 806 -49.65 0.16 -38.60
C GLY A 806 -50.43 -0.90 -37.82
N ILE A 807 -50.13 -0.98 -36.52
CA ILE A 807 -50.79 -1.81 -35.52
C ILE A 807 -51.34 -0.95 -34.38
N GLY A 808 -52.61 -1.13 -34.02
CA GLY A 808 -53.20 -0.35 -32.92
C GLY A 808 -52.51 -0.64 -31.59
N ILE A 809 -52.69 -1.86 -31.07
CA ILE A 809 -52.11 -2.29 -29.79
C ILE A 809 -51.44 -3.66 -29.98
N ALA A 810 -50.18 -3.76 -29.59
CA ALA A 810 -49.41 -5.00 -29.60
C ALA A 810 -49.01 -5.45 -28.19
N SER A 811 -49.21 -6.72 -27.86
CA SER A 811 -48.72 -7.34 -26.62
C SER A 811 -47.75 -8.47 -26.94
N LYS A 812 -46.56 -8.41 -26.34
CA LYS A 812 -45.41 -9.26 -26.63
C LYS A 812 -44.85 -9.87 -25.34
N ASP A 813 -44.22 -11.03 -25.44
CA ASP A 813 -43.25 -11.53 -24.46
C ASP A 813 -43.77 -11.55 -23.00
N ARG A 814 -44.85 -12.32 -22.76
CA ARG A 814 -45.53 -12.44 -21.46
C ARG A 814 -46.17 -11.15 -20.92
N SER A 815 -46.40 -10.18 -21.78
CA SER A 815 -47.10 -8.96 -21.38
C SER A 815 -48.61 -9.11 -21.36
N THR A 816 -49.27 -8.20 -20.67
CA THR A 816 -50.71 -8.17 -20.46
C THR A 816 -51.25 -6.78 -20.76
N VAL A 817 -52.26 -6.69 -21.62
CA VAL A 817 -52.93 -5.43 -21.94
C VAL A 817 -54.43 -5.56 -21.70
N VAL A 818 -55.02 -4.58 -21.01
CA VAL A 818 -56.48 -4.46 -20.82
C VAL A 818 -56.95 -3.21 -21.52
N VAL A 819 -58.01 -3.31 -22.33
CA VAL A 819 -58.56 -2.22 -23.14
C VAL A 819 -60.03 -1.95 -22.76
N GLU A 820 -60.33 -0.70 -22.40
CA GLU A 820 -61.66 -0.23 -21.98
C GLU A 820 -62.08 1.03 -22.76
N GLY A 821 -63.31 1.08 -23.26
CA GLY A 821 -63.94 2.28 -23.84
C GLY A 821 -63.17 2.94 -25.01
N SER A 822 -62.34 2.18 -25.74
CA SER A 822 -61.40 2.74 -26.73
C SER A 822 -61.86 2.52 -28.18
N GLU A 823 -61.32 3.28 -29.12
CA GLU A 823 -61.59 3.13 -30.55
C GLU A 823 -60.30 2.99 -31.37
N ILE A 824 -60.29 2.09 -32.34
CA ILE A 824 -59.17 1.91 -33.29
C ILE A 824 -59.71 1.91 -34.71
N ASN A 825 -59.23 2.86 -35.50
CA ASN A 825 -59.66 3.12 -36.85
C ASN A 825 -58.48 3.03 -37.83
N ASN A 826 -58.73 2.49 -39.02
CA ASN A 826 -57.79 2.51 -40.14
C ASN A 826 -56.41 1.86 -39.84
N ALA A 827 -56.37 0.75 -39.10
CA ALA A 827 -55.16 -0.04 -38.91
C ALA A 827 -54.77 -0.79 -40.19
N SER A 828 -53.57 -0.54 -40.70
CA SER A 828 -53.07 -1.05 -41.98
C SER A 828 -52.57 -2.49 -41.92
N PHE A 829 -52.24 -3.00 -40.73
CA PHE A 829 -51.97 -4.43 -40.48
C PHE A 829 -53.04 -5.08 -39.59
N ALA A 830 -53.15 -4.66 -38.32
CA ALA A 830 -54.12 -5.20 -37.36
C ALA A 830 -54.45 -4.18 -36.26
N ALA A 831 -55.69 -4.13 -35.77
CA ALA A 831 -56.01 -3.28 -34.63
C ALA A 831 -55.43 -3.81 -33.33
N LEU A 832 -55.48 -5.13 -33.10
CA LEU A 832 -54.86 -5.80 -31.95
C LEU A 832 -53.91 -6.91 -32.43
N ALA A 833 -52.72 -7.03 -31.83
CA ALA A 833 -51.75 -8.08 -32.14
C ALA A 833 -51.14 -8.68 -30.86
N ALA A 834 -51.09 -10.01 -30.74
CA ALA A 834 -50.41 -10.69 -29.64
C ALA A 834 -49.45 -11.77 -30.17
N TYR A 835 -48.17 -11.66 -29.85
CA TYR A 835 -47.13 -12.55 -30.38
C TYR A 835 -45.89 -12.62 -29.49
N ILE A 836 -45.00 -13.58 -29.75
CA ILE A 836 -43.75 -13.78 -29.01
C ILE A 836 -42.60 -13.30 -29.89
N LYS A 837 -41.96 -12.19 -29.53
CA LYS A 837 -40.75 -11.67 -30.17
C LYS A 837 -39.50 -12.33 -29.58
N LYS A 838 -39.49 -12.55 -28.27
CA LYS A 838 -38.39 -13.18 -27.52
C LYS A 838 -38.89 -14.46 -26.85
N PRO A 839 -38.58 -15.65 -27.44
CA PRO A 839 -39.09 -16.93 -26.96
C PRO A 839 -38.87 -17.25 -25.47
N VAL A 840 -37.86 -16.65 -24.83
CA VAL A 840 -37.55 -16.85 -23.40
C VAL A 840 -38.68 -16.41 -22.46
N TYR A 841 -39.50 -15.43 -22.85
CA TYR A 841 -40.61 -14.95 -22.02
C TYR A 841 -41.88 -15.78 -22.20
N GLY A 842 -42.19 -16.22 -23.41
CA GLY A 842 -43.43 -16.95 -23.69
C GLY A 842 -44.64 -16.04 -23.96
N PRO A 843 -45.87 -16.60 -23.94
CA PRO A 843 -47.03 -15.98 -24.57
C PRO A 843 -47.57 -14.76 -23.82
N ALA A 844 -48.05 -13.78 -24.58
CA ALA A 844 -48.65 -12.54 -24.13
C ALA A 844 -50.19 -12.56 -24.27
N SER A 845 -50.86 -11.57 -23.67
CA SER A 845 -52.32 -11.46 -23.74
C SER A 845 -52.86 -10.04 -23.89
N ILE A 846 -54.03 -9.94 -24.52
CA ILE A 846 -54.86 -8.73 -24.62
C ILE A 846 -56.31 -9.07 -24.24
N GLU A 847 -56.92 -8.26 -23.38
CA GLU A 847 -58.35 -8.31 -23.05
C GLU A 847 -59.01 -6.99 -23.48
N ALA A 848 -59.92 -7.03 -24.45
CA ALA A 848 -60.58 -5.88 -25.03
C ALA A 848 -62.11 -6.10 -25.07
N ALA A 849 -62.74 -5.99 -23.90
CA ALA A 849 -64.18 -6.22 -23.74
C ALA A 849 -65.02 -5.06 -24.30
N ASP A 850 -64.52 -3.82 -24.22
CA ASP A 850 -65.21 -2.60 -24.67
C ASP A 850 -64.30 -1.82 -25.63
N ILE A 851 -64.43 -2.11 -26.94
CA ILE A 851 -63.64 -1.49 -28.00
C ILE A 851 -64.46 -1.32 -29.29
N GLN A 852 -64.26 -0.19 -29.97
CA GLN A 852 -64.83 0.08 -31.31
C GLN A 852 -63.75 -0.07 -32.37
N LEU A 853 -64.00 -0.91 -33.39
CA LEU A 853 -63.03 -1.21 -34.45
C LEU A 853 -63.64 -0.89 -35.82
N ASN A 854 -63.08 0.07 -36.55
CA ASN A 854 -63.60 0.45 -37.88
C ASN A 854 -62.49 0.51 -38.94
N ASN A 855 -62.80 0.02 -40.15
CA ASN A 855 -61.92 0.11 -41.33
C ASN A 855 -60.50 -0.46 -41.14
N ASN A 856 -60.33 -1.41 -40.22
CA ASN A 856 -59.06 -2.09 -39.97
C ASN A 856 -58.85 -3.24 -40.97
N LYS A 857 -57.62 -3.47 -41.43
CA LYS A 857 -57.31 -4.62 -42.31
C LYS A 857 -57.61 -5.95 -41.59
N GLN A 858 -57.29 -6.02 -40.31
CA GLN A 858 -57.67 -7.09 -39.39
C GLN A 858 -58.05 -6.49 -38.04
N ASN A 859 -59.08 -7.03 -37.38
CA ASN A 859 -59.48 -6.56 -36.06
C ASN A 859 -58.54 -7.09 -34.96
N ALA A 860 -58.10 -8.35 -35.07
CA ALA A 860 -57.16 -8.94 -34.14
C ALA A 860 -56.36 -10.06 -34.81
N ILE A 861 -55.09 -10.24 -34.40
CA ILE A 861 -54.25 -11.37 -34.78
C ILE A 861 -53.49 -11.89 -33.55
N ALA A 862 -53.59 -13.18 -33.26
CA ALA A 862 -52.88 -13.83 -32.15
C ALA A 862 -51.99 -14.95 -32.70
N GLN A 863 -50.69 -14.93 -32.42
CA GLN A 863 -49.82 -16.08 -32.67
C GLN A 863 -50.24 -17.24 -31.75
N THR A 864 -50.06 -18.49 -32.19
CA THR A 864 -50.19 -19.69 -31.35
C THR A 864 -49.67 -19.47 -29.93
N ASP A 865 -50.41 -19.96 -28.94
CA ASP A 865 -50.20 -19.83 -27.49
C ASP A 865 -50.49 -18.45 -26.87
N ASN A 866 -50.61 -17.38 -27.67
CA ASN A 866 -51.00 -16.05 -27.20
C ASN A 866 -52.53 -15.93 -27.12
N VAL A 867 -53.01 -15.02 -26.28
CA VAL A 867 -54.45 -14.88 -26.00
C VAL A 867 -54.93 -13.47 -26.34
N ILE A 868 -55.95 -13.37 -27.19
CA ILE A 868 -56.73 -12.14 -27.32
C ILE A 868 -58.19 -12.46 -27.01
N LEU A 869 -58.78 -11.77 -26.04
CA LEU A 869 -60.21 -11.76 -25.76
C LEU A 869 -60.80 -10.47 -26.33
N LEU A 870 -61.50 -10.57 -27.47
CA LEU A 870 -62.16 -9.44 -28.13
C LEU A 870 -63.67 -9.56 -27.92
N TRP A 871 -64.28 -8.57 -27.27
CA TRP A 871 -65.69 -8.60 -26.87
C TRP A 871 -66.06 -9.88 -26.09
N ASP A 872 -65.22 -10.25 -25.12
CA ASP A 872 -65.30 -11.48 -24.32
C ASP A 872 -65.21 -12.80 -25.12
N GLU A 873 -64.88 -12.74 -26.41
CA GLU A 873 -64.68 -13.92 -27.27
C GLU A 873 -63.20 -14.15 -27.57
N LEU A 874 -62.76 -15.41 -27.51
CA LEU A 874 -61.39 -15.81 -27.82
C LEU A 874 -61.13 -15.72 -29.33
N VAL A 875 -60.12 -14.94 -29.73
CA VAL A 875 -59.66 -14.86 -31.13
C VAL A 875 -58.91 -16.14 -31.51
N GLU A 876 -59.19 -16.68 -32.70
CA GLU A 876 -58.49 -17.86 -33.22
C GLU A 876 -57.00 -17.55 -33.47
N THR A 877 -56.12 -18.41 -32.95
CA THR A 877 -54.67 -18.23 -33.09
C THR A 877 -54.18 -18.72 -34.46
N VAL A 878 -53.15 -18.06 -34.99
CA VAL A 878 -52.49 -18.42 -36.25
C VAL A 878 -51.01 -18.72 -36.05
N SER A 879 -50.43 -19.55 -36.92
CA SER A 879 -48.97 -19.70 -36.97
C SER A 879 -48.37 -18.43 -37.59
N MET A 880 -47.47 -17.78 -36.87
CA MET A 880 -46.75 -16.58 -37.34
C MET A 880 -45.25 -16.83 -37.29
N ASP A 881 -44.56 -16.50 -38.38
CA ASP A 881 -43.11 -16.37 -38.42
C ASP A 881 -42.76 -14.93 -38.07
N VAL A 882 -42.51 -14.68 -36.78
CA VAL A 882 -42.34 -13.32 -36.24
C VAL A 882 -41.07 -12.68 -36.79
N ASP A 883 -39.98 -13.44 -36.92
CA ASP A 883 -38.71 -12.96 -37.47
C ASP A 883 -38.89 -12.49 -38.92
N LEU A 884 -39.58 -13.29 -39.76
CA LEU A 884 -39.87 -12.90 -41.13
C LEU A 884 -40.75 -11.63 -41.23
N LEU A 885 -41.69 -11.45 -40.30
CA LEU A 885 -42.55 -10.27 -40.28
C LEU A 885 -41.79 -9.00 -39.83
N TYR A 886 -40.77 -9.13 -38.98
CA TYR A 886 -39.83 -8.04 -38.69
C TYR A 886 -38.93 -7.75 -39.90
N ASP A 887 -38.39 -8.78 -40.56
CA ASP A 887 -37.58 -8.63 -41.78
C ASP A 887 -38.35 -7.95 -42.94
N GLN A 888 -39.67 -8.11 -42.96
CA GLN A 888 -40.57 -7.49 -43.94
C GLN A 888 -41.08 -6.11 -43.51
N GLN A 889 -40.63 -5.58 -42.38
CA GLN A 889 -41.07 -4.31 -41.79
C GLN A 889 -42.60 -4.25 -41.58
N ILE A 890 -43.17 -5.35 -41.10
CA ILE A 890 -44.62 -5.47 -40.78
C ILE A 890 -44.87 -5.33 -39.28
N LEU A 891 -43.96 -5.85 -38.44
CA LEU A 891 -44.02 -5.75 -36.97
C LEU A 891 -43.00 -4.75 -36.39
N GLY A 892 -42.30 -4.04 -37.27
CA GLY A 892 -41.20 -3.11 -36.99
C GLY A 892 -41.01 -2.19 -38.19
N ASN A 893 -40.45 -0.99 -37.97
CA ASN A 893 -40.08 -0.07 -39.06
C ASN A 893 -38.61 -0.16 -39.46
#